data_AF-A0AAE6WNY8-F1
#
_entry.id   AF-A0AAE6WNY8-F1
#
_cell.length_a   1.000
_cell.length_b   1.000
_cell.length_c   1.000
_cell.angle_alpha   90.00
_cell.angle_beta   90.00
_cell.angle_gamma   90.00
#
_symmetry.space_group_name_H-M   'P 1'
#
loop_
_entity.id
_entity.type
_entity.pdbx_description
1 polymer ?
#
loop_
_entity_poly.entity_id
_entity_poly.type
_entity_poly.pdbx_seq_one_letter_code
_entity_poly.pdbx_strand_id
1 'polypeptide(L)'
;MKWRKTMSAILATALLFSTMAGVPSITEAKSKKDTKQQKHHQKKKKDKETTKDNFSPVDESSLNLDRLVKNLQARGIIAEDATQDEIRDSIKEYLEDKRIPSGPDTSSSFGAEAKRSQEAAKEEVIQNVAEFKGKKRSRNFDDNMFVDNIVVSLIEFPDRLHNELPKVKDSIWTADFNEEHYEKMLFEPGGYTTPEGTSMTTMAKYYEEQSRDTWSVNGIVTPWITAKHSYKYYGKNRNGGDAHPRELVIESLEQVGKAIAGHEEEYDQRDPYDLDGDGDLNEPDGILDNLMLVHAGIGEETGEDDDAIWSHRWTLEEPVKIPGTNLLAYDYMIQPEDGAPGVFSHEYGHNLGLPDLYDTNKGGHDSPVGAWSLMSSGSHTGYVFQTEPTSLDPWSKMMLQEMYGGKWVSPKVVDYADLRKKQKFTLHEAVNKDIDNNMVLKIDMPEIMKDAPTKPFQGEYSYFSDEGDNLTSTITTPEIDLTDATEATMTVDMWRSIEKNYDFLYLNAIDVDTGEEELVEDWSDDPEEWEEVEIDLSDYVGKKMKFQFEYVTDAAMTKQGVYLDNIVVSVDGEEVFTDDAEGKPKMDLDGFTQFDGKGKKYDAYYLVELRSYNGADEGLKYFRRGETFLTYDPGMVIWYYDGKYGATEDNKTSLHPGHGMLGVVDSHQQIKYWDDNKKKPADARYQVSDAAFSPNRTSEINLDYILGKMWSPSRKGVTTFSDEKDYSMPGLEDVGMVLPQVGLTIKIKDVEEDFSKATIEVWKD
;
A
#
# COMPACT_ATOMS: atom_id res chain seq x y z
N MET A 1 15.47 -27.70 42.13
CA MET A 1 15.97 -28.95 42.75
C MET A 1 17.01 -29.56 41.79
N LYS A 2 18.28 -29.69 42.23
CA LYS A 2 19.42 -30.49 41.70
C LYS A 2 19.76 -30.45 40.18
N TRP A 3 20.86 -29.77 39.79
CA TRP A 3 22.19 -30.32 39.39
C TRP A 3 22.25 -30.72 37.88
N ARG A 4 23.29 -30.46 37.06
CA ARG A 4 24.73 -30.25 37.31
C ARG A 4 25.44 -29.73 36.03
N LYS A 5 26.49 -28.93 36.20
CA LYS A 5 27.53 -28.57 35.20
C LYS A 5 28.50 -29.75 34.95
N THR A 6 29.14 -29.76 33.78
CA THR A 6 30.55 -30.19 33.63
C THR A 6 31.25 -29.42 32.49
N MET A 7 32.36 -28.76 32.86
CA MET A 7 33.42 -28.26 31.97
C MET A 7 34.29 -29.42 31.48
N SER A 8 34.97 -29.25 30.35
CA SER A 8 36.42 -29.50 30.26
C SER A 8 37.03 -28.78 29.07
N ALA A 9 38.05 -27.96 29.38
CA ALA A 9 39.02 -27.39 28.47
C ALA A 9 40.10 -28.45 28.13
N ILE A 10 40.89 -28.21 27.07
CA ILE A 10 42.37 -28.24 27.08
C ILE A 10 42.91 -27.95 25.66
N LEU A 11 43.83 -26.96 25.63
CA LEU A 11 45.06 -26.73 24.83
C LEU A 11 45.30 -27.53 23.53
N ALA A 12 46.13 -27.11 22.57
CA ALA A 12 46.86 -25.90 22.15
C ALA A 12 47.90 -26.43 21.14
N THR A 13 48.53 -25.52 20.38
CA THR A 13 49.81 -25.67 19.64
C THR A 13 49.83 -26.59 18.40
N ALA A 14 50.51 -26.28 17.28
CA ALA A 14 51.28 -25.13 16.82
C ALA A 14 51.86 -25.46 15.40
N LEU A 15 52.24 -24.41 14.64
CA LEU A 15 53.39 -24.36 13.67
C LEU A 15 53.25 -25.16 12.34
N LEU A 16 53.74 -24.78 11.15
CA LEU A 16 54.54 -23.70 10.55
C LEU A 16 54.46 -23.88 9.01
N PHE A 17 54.56 -22.78 8.24
CA PHE A 17 55.32 -22.58 6.97
C PHE A 17 55.06 -23.53 5.76
N SER A 18 55.16 -23.16 4.48
CA SER A 18 55.53 -21.94 3.75
C SER A 18 55.37 -22.21 2.24
N THR A 19 54.93 -21.20 1.50
CA THR A 19 55.41 -20.75 0.17
C THR A 19 55.82 -21.77 -0.91
N MET A 20 55.21 -21.73 -2.11
CA MET A 20 55.73 -20.98 -3.28
C MET A 20 55.04 -21.37 -4.60
N ALA A 21 54.60 -20.32 -5.30
CA ALA A 21 54.71 -20.02 -6.74
C ALA A 21 54.57 -21.12 -7.82
N GLY A 22 53.73 -20.84 -8.81
CA GLY A 22 53.82 -21.40 -10.16
C GLY A 22 52.58 -21.16 -11.03
N VAL A 23 52.62 -20.10 -11.84
CA VAL A 23 51.74 -19.78 -12.99
C VAL A 23 52.69 -19.54 -14.19
N PRO A 24 52.31 -19.56 -15.48
CA PRO A 24 51.11 -20.02 -16.21
C PRO A 24 51.44 -21.00 -17.37
N SER A 25 50.43 -21.58 -18.03
CA SER A 25 50.45 -21.61 -19.51
C SER A 25 49.07 -21.66 -20.14
N ILE A 26 48.98 -20.89 -21.22
CA ILE A 26 47.88 -20.59 -22.13
C ILE A 26 47.60 -21.79 -23.05
N THR A 27 46.32 -22.12 -23.31
CA THR A 27 45.68 -22.11 -24.64
C THR A 27 44.30 -22.80 -24.65
N GLU A 28 43.42 -22.19 -25.45
CA GLU A 28 42.06 -22.58 -25.81
C GLU A 28 41.96 -23.98 -26.45
N ALA A 29 40.86 -24.70 -26.19
CA ALA A 29 39.97 -25.19 -27.26
C ALA A 29 38.74 -25.94 -26.70
N LYS A 30 37.60 -25.58 -27.30
CA LYS A 30 36.24 -26.11 -27.18
C LYS A 30 36.14 -27.65 -27.10
N SER A 31 35.24 -28.15 -26.23
CA SER A 31 34.27 -29.19 -26.60
C SER A 31 33.20 -29.37 -25.52
N LYS A 32 31.95 -29.40 -25.97
CA LYS A 32 30.71 -29.59 -25.19
C LYS A 32 30.56 -31.04 -24.70
N LYS A 33 29.78 -31.15 -23.61
CA LYS A 33 28.95 -32.27 -23.15
C LYS A 33 29.68 -33.53 -22.66
N ASP A 34 29.59 -33.80 -21.37
CA ASP A 34 28.70 -34.87 -20.92
C ASP A 34 28.37 -34.76 -19.43
N THR A 35 27.06 -34.86 -19.18
CA THR A 35 26.34 -34.77 -17.93
C THR A 35 26.64 -36.00 -17.07
N LYS A 36 27.07 -35.82 -15.82
CA LYS A 36 26.88 -36.83 -14.76
C LYS A 36 26.75 -36.15 -13.41
N GLN A 37 25.54 -36.27 -12.86
CA GLN A 37 25.14 -35.92 -11.51
C GLN A 37 26.12 -36.48 -10.47
N GLN A 38 26.56 -35.63 -9.55
CA GLN A 38 27.03 -36.05 -8.24
C GLN A 38 26.20 -35.31 -7.19
N LYS A 39 25.41 -36.11 -6.46
CA LYS A 39 24.71 -35.74 -5.23
C LYS A 39 25.72 -35.16 -4.24
N HIS A 40 25.55 -33.91 -3.85
CA HIS A 40 26.11 -33.38 -2.61
C HIS A 40 24.97 -32.87 -1.74
N HIS A 41 24.77 -33.56 -0.61
CA HIS A 41 24.03 -33.05 0.54
C HIS A 41 24.51 -31.63 0.87
N GLN A 42 23.66 -30.63 0.64
CA GLN A 42 23.74 -29.37 1.35
C GLN A 42 22.57 -29.32 2.33
N LYS A 43 22.89 -29.48 3.62
CA LYS A 43 22.14 -28.80 4.68
C LYS A 43 22.22 -27.30 4.36
N LYS A 44 21.23 -26.77 3.63
CA LYS A 44 21.06 -25.33 3.46
C LYS A 44 20.32 -24.78 4.68
N LYS A 45 20.82 -23.62 5.10
CA LYS A 45 20.31 -22.75 6.15
C LYS A 45 18.81 -22.54 5.99
N LYS A 46 18.08 -22.66 7.09
CA LYS A 46 16.63 -22.47 7.20
C LYS A 46 16.24 -21.05 7.64
N ASP A 47 17.16 -20.10 7.59
CA ASP A 47 16.89 -18.71 8.01
C ASP A 47 17.30 -17.80 6.84
N LYS A 48 16.33 -17.22 6.10
CA LYS A 48 16.42 -15.89 5.44
C LYS A 48 15.32 -15.48 4.44
N GLU A 49 14.25 -16.22 4.19
CA GLU A 49 13.28 -15.83 3.14
C GLU A 49 11.95 -15.20 3.62
N THR A 50 11.68 -15.14 4.93
CA THR A 50 10.48 -14.49 5.51
C THR A 50 10.55 -12.95 5.59
N THR A 51 11.40 -12.28 4.81
CA THR A 51 11.63 -10.82 4.91
C THR A 51 11.22 -10.03 3.66
N LYS A 52 10.51 -10.64 2.70
CA LYS A 52 10.16 -9.95 1.44
C LYS A 52 8.89 -9.12 1.54
N ASP A 53 7.92 -9.52 2.36
CA ASP A 53 6.59 -8.88 2.37
C ASP A 53 6.51 -7.60 3.20
N ASN A 54 7.50 -7.36 4.07
CA ASN A 54 7.57 -6.15 4.88
C ASN A 54 8.20 -4.95 4.14
N PHE A 55 8.53 -5.09 2.85
CA PHE A 55 9.28 -4.09 2.10
C PHE A 55 8.74 -3.89 0.68
N SER A 56 8.44 -2.63 0.36
CA SER A 56 8.05 -2.20 -0.98
C SER A 56 9.23 -1.59 -1.75
N PRO A 57 9.21 -1.66 -3.09
CA PRO A 57 9.95 -0.73 -3.93
C PRO A 57 9.78 0.73 -3.53
N VAL A 58 10.82 1.54 -3.77
CA VAL A 58 10.67 3.00 -3.80
C VAL A 58 9.98 3.40 -5.09
N ASP A 59 8.88 4.15 -4.98
CA ASP A 59 8.26 4.84 -6.11
C ASP A 59 8.89 6.24 -6.30
N GLU A 60 9.28 6.55 -7.54
CA GLU A 60 9.71 7.88 -7.97
C GLU A 60 8.64 8.98 -7.73
N SER A 61 7.38 8.58 -7.51
CA SER A 61 6.27 9.46 -7.15
C SER A 61 6.40 10.15 -5.82
N SER A 62 7.03 9.47 -4.86
CA SER A 62 7.32 9.94 -3.51
C SER A 62 8.57 10.85 -3.42
N LEU A 63 9.32 11.03 -4.52
CA LEU A 63 10.63 11.69 -4.48
C LEU A 63 10.62 13.14 -4.97
N ASN A 64 11.45 13.97 -4.32
CA ASN A 64 11.91 15.23 -4.89
C ASN A 64 13.06 14.97 -5.88
N LEU A 65 12.71 14.63 -7.13
CA LEU A 65 13.69 14.24 -8.15
C LEU A 65 14.70 15.36 -8.48
N ASP A 66 14.31 16.64 -8.39
CA ASP A 66 15.27 17.75 -8.58
C ASP A 66 16.40 17.69 -7.56
N ARG A 67 16.04 17.50 -6.29
CA ARG A 67 17.00 17.44 -5.19
C ARG A 67 17.86 16.19 -5.29
N LEU A 68 17.23 15.04 -5.54
CA LEU A 68 17.90 13.76 -5.80
C LEU A 68 18.97 13.90 -6.89
N VAL A 69 18.58 14.36 -8.08
CA VAL A 69 19.52 14.45 -9.21
C VAL A 69 20.64 15.44 -8.95
N LYS A 70 20.34 16.63 -8.40
CA LYS A 70 21.38 17.63 -8.08
C LYS A 70 22.40 17.07 -7.09
N ASN A 71 21.96 16.34 -6.07
CA ASN A 71 22.84 15.75 -5.07
C ASN A 71 23.66 14.59 -5.65
N LEU A 72 23.05 13.71 -6.45
CA LEU A 72 23.78 12.66 -7.17
C LEU A 72 24.81 13.24 -8.15
N GLN A 73 24.52 14.38 -8.79
CA GLN A 73 25.48 15.11 -9.62
C GLN A 73 26.62 15.70 -8.78
N ALA A 74 26.32 16.34 -7.64
CA ALA A 74 27.32 16.88 -6.73
C ALA A 74 28.26 15.79 -6.18
N ARG A 75 27.77 14.56 -6.04
CA ARG A 75 28.55 13.37 -5.65
C ARG A 75 29.33 12.73 -6.80
N GLY A 76 29.13 13.19 -8.04
CA GLY A 76 29.73 12.62 -9.24
C GLY A 76 29.19 11.24 -9.61
N ILE A 77 28.02 10.85 -9.08
CA ILE A 77 27.31 9.62 -9.45
C ILE A 77 26.65 9.82 -10.81
N ILE A 78 26.00 10.98 -10.99
CA ILE A 78 25.48 11.44 -12.29
C ILE A 78 26.45 12.51 -12.83
N ALA A 79 26.75 12.50 -14.12
CA ALA A 79 27.56 13.56 -14.72
C ALA A 79 26.80 14.91 -14.70
N GLU A 80 27.50 16.02 -14.45
CA GLU A 80 26.89 17.37 -14.47
C GLU A 80 26.29 17.71 -15.85
N ASP A 81 26.87 17.19 -16.92
CA ASP A 81 26.42 17.33 -18.31
C ASP A 81 25.63 16.11 -18.82
N ALA A 82 25.18 15.22 -17.90
CA ALA A 82 24.37 14.07 -18.24
C ALA A 82 23.13 14.49 -19.04
N THR A 83 22.86 13.74 -20.09
CA THR A 83 21.63 13.87 -20.86
C THR A 83 20.44 13.41 -20.02
N GLN A 84 19.25 13.85 -20.43
CA GLN A 84 17.98 13.51 -19.80
C GLN A 84 17.69 11.99 -19.75
N ASP A 85 18.24 11.23 -20.69
CA ASP A 85 18.12 9.76 -20.68
C ASP A 85 19.10 9.13 -19.70
N GLU A 86 20.34 9.63 -19.65
CA GLU A 86 21.32 9.21 -18.65
C GLU A 86 20.85 9.52 -17.22
N ILE A 87 20.19 10.67 -17.00
CA ILE A 87 19.58 11.00 -15.70
C ILE A 87 18.51 9.98 -15.32
N ARG A 88 17.56 9.66 -16.22
CA ARG A 88 16.51 8.66 -15.95
C ARG A 88 17.08 7.28 -15.64
N ASP A 89 18.04 6.83 -16.46
CA ASP A 89 18.67 5.52 -16.27
C ASP A 89 19.42 5.48 -14.92
N SER A 90 20.07 6.58 -14.54
CA SER A 90 20.78 6.69 -13.26
C SER A 90 19.83 6.73 -12.06
N ILE A 91 18.66 7.37 -12.16
CA ILE A 91 17.64 7.34 -11.09
C ILE A 91 17.16 5.90 -10.89
N LYS A 92 16.84 5.19 -11.98
CA LYS A 92 16.40 3.79 -11.91
C LYS A 92 17.46 2.89 -11.30
N GLU A 93 18.72 3.03 -11.71
CA GLU A 93 19.85 2.30 -11.13
C GLU A 93 20.03 2.63 -9.65
N TYR A 94 19.92 3.90 -9.26
CA TYR A 94 20.04 4.33 -7.87
C TYR A 94 18.94 3.73 -6.96
N LEU A 95 17.72 3.60 -7.48
CA LEU A 95 16.56 3.07 -6.75
C LEU A 95 16.41 1.54 -6.87
N GLU A 96 17.20 0.87 -7.71
CA GLU A 96 17.01 -0.55 -8.04
C GLU A 96 17.05 -1.45 -6.81
N ASP A 97 18.02 -1.21 -5.92
CA ASP A 97 18.23 -2.00 -4.70
C ASP A 97 17.58 -1.40 -3.47
N LYS A 98 17.01 -0.20 -3.56
CA LYS A 98 16.36 0.49 -2.44
C LYS A 98 14.96 -0.04 -2.17
N ARG A 99 14.63 -0.19 -0.90
CA ARG A 99 13.38 -0.74 -0.39
C ARG A 99 12.96 0.04 0.85
N ILE A 100 11.69 0.38 0.91
CA ILE A 100 11.07 1.03 2.06
C ILE A 100 10.20 0.03 2.80
N PRO A 101 10.17 0.05 4.14
CA PRO A 101 9.22 -0.77 4.86
C PRO A 101 7.78 -0.47 4.45
N SER A 102 6.91 -1.48 4.48
CA SER A 102 5.48 -1.33 4.22
C SER A 102 4.68 -2.22 5.15
N GLY A 103 3.61 -1.67 5.73
CA GLY A 103 2.71 -2.35 6.66
C GLY A 103 3.36 -2.79 7.99
N PRO A 104 2.61 -3.55 8.82
CA PRO A 104 3.14 -4.17 10.03
C PRO A 104 4.21 -5.21 9.69
N ASP A 105 5.26 -5.31 10.53
CA ASP A 105 6.28 -6.32 10.36
C ASP A 105 5.77 -7.69 10.82
N THR A 106 5.61 -8.62 9.88
CA THR A 106 5.05 -9.96 10.13
C THR A 106 6.07 -10.98 10.63
N SER A 107 7.31 -10.58 10.95
CA SER A 107 8.34 -11.51 11.43
C SER A 107 8.07 -12.05 12.84
N SER A 108 7.16 -11.41 13.57
CA SER A 108 6.71 -11.82 14.89
C SER A 108 5.26 -12.31 14.87
N SER A 109 4.88 -13.12 15.87
CA SER A 109 3.49 -13.58 15.97
C SER A 109 2.52 -12.43 16.24
N PHE A 110 2.95 -11.42 16.99
CA PHE A 110 2.14 -10.23 17.22
C PHE A 110 1.92 -9.46 15.91
N GLY A 111 2.99 -9.20 15.15
CA GLY A 111 2.88 -8.43 13.93
C GLY A 111 2.09 -9.14 12.82
N ALA A 112 2.20 -10.46 12.73
CA ALA A 112 1.35 -11.26 11.84
C ALA A 112 -0.15 -11.16 12.22
N GLU A 113 -0.47 -11.20 13.51
CA GLU A 113 -1.85 -11.04 13.99
C GLU A 113 -2.35 -9.61 13.80
N ALA A 114 -1.54 -8.60 14.12
CA ALA A 114 -1.88 -7.19 13.94
C ALA A 114 -2.16 -6.86 12.47
N LYS A 115 -1.38 -7.42 11.54
CA LYS A 115 -1.64 -7.28 10.10
C LYS A 115 -2.96 -7.91 9.71
N ARG A 116 -3.19 -9.17 10.11
CA ARG A 116 -4.42 -9.93 9.81
C ARG A 116 -5.67 -9.21 10.31
N SER A 117 -5.64 -8.77 11.58
CA SER A 117 -6.80 -8.14 12.20
C SER A 117 -7.07 -6.75 11.59
N GLN A 118 -6.01 -5.98 11.32
CA GLN A 118 -6.12 -4.73 10.56
C GLN A 118 -6.73 -4.94 9.17
N GLU A 119 -6.27 -5.93 8.41
CA GLU A 119 -6.80 -6.23 7.07
C GLU A 119 -8.27 -6.63 7.11
N ALA A 120 -8.66 -7.48 8.07
CA ALA A 120 -10.06 -7.88 8.26
C ALA A 120 -10.96 -6.67 8.61
N ALA A 121 -10.53 -5.83 9.56
CA ALA A 121 -11.27 -4.62 9.92
C ALA A 121 -11.38 -3.64 8.74
N LYS A 122 -10.30 -3.46 7.97
CA LYS A 122 -10.30 -2.61 6.78
C LYS A 122 -11.21 -3.17 5.68
N GLU A 123 -11.21 -4.47 5.44
CA GLU A 123 -12.10 -5.10 4.46
C GLU A 123 -13.58 -4.86 4.82
N GLU A 124 -13.95 -4.99 6.10
CA GLU A 124 -15.29 -4.66 6.58
C GLU A 124 -15.64 -3.19 6.32
N VAL A 125 -14.72 -2.27 6.61
CA VAL A 125 -14.89 -0.83 6.35
C VAL A 125 -15.07 -0.56 4.85
N ILE A 126 -14.26 -1.17 3.98
CA ILE A 126 -14.33 -1.04 2.52
C ILE A 126 -15.69 -1.53 2.03
N GLN A 127 -16.16 -2.68 2.52
CA GLN A 127 -17.48 -3.21 2.19
C GLN A 127 -18.59 -2.25 2.64
N ASN A 128 -18.50 -1.71 3.86
CA ASN A 128 -19.48 -0.73 4.38
C ASN A 128 -19.51 0.55 3.52
N VAL A 129 -18.35 1.04 3.09
CA VAL A 129 -18.21 2.19 2.18
C VAL A 129 -18.84 1.89 0.81
N ALA A 130 -18.60 0.70 0.26
CA ALA A 130 -19.16 0.27 -1.03
C ALA A 130 -20.69 0.13 -0.96
N GLU A 131 -21.21 -0.50 0.10
CA GLU A 131 -22.63 -0.75 0.30
C GLU A 131 -23.42 0.47 0.78
N PHE A 132 -22.76 1.56 1.19
CA PHE A 132 -23.41 2.75 1.73
C PHE A 132 -24.52 3.29 0.82
N LYS A 133 -25.78 3.26 1.29
CA LYS A 133 -26.98 3.78 0.58
C LYS A 133 -27.57 5.07 1.18
N GLY A 134 -26.80 5.80 1.98
CA GLY A 134 -27.25 7.09 2.54
C GLY A 134 -28.28 7.01 3.67
N LYS A 135 -28.54 5.83 4.25
CA LYS A 135 -29.52 5.64 5.34
C LYS A 135 -28.98 4.78 6.49
N LYS A 136 -27.98 5.33 7.17
CA LYS A 136 -27.58 5.16 8.57
C LYS A 136 -26.10 5.56 8.60
N ARG A 137 -25.73 6.53 9.43
CA ARG A 137 -24.35 6.58 9.94
C ARG A 137 -24.21 5.28 10.74
N SER A 138 -23.26 4.41 10.40
CA SER A 138 -23.14 3.09 11.02
C SER A 138 -22.93 3.21 12.53
N ARG A 139 -22.23 4.26 12.98
CA ARG A 139 -22.00 4.60 14.38
C ARG A 139 -22.62 5.96 14.76
N ASN A 140 -23.02 6.11 16.03
CA ASN A 140 -23.48 7.39 16.59
C ASN A 140 -22.27 8.32 16.75
N PHE A 141 -21.90 9.02 15.69
CA PHE A 141 -20.72 9.88 15.73
C PHE A 141 -20.94 11.16 16.54
N ASP A 142 -19.97 11.47 17.40
CA ASP A 142 -19.90 12.73 18.10
C ASP A 142 -19.53 13.85 17.12
N ASP A 143 -20.25 14.96 17.19
CA ASP A 143 -19.98 16.17 16.40
C ASP A 143 -18.85 17.02 17.03
N ASN A 144 -18.35 16.61 18.20
CA ASN A 144 -17.23 17.24 18.88
C ASN A 144 -15.91 16.99 18.13
N MET A 145 -14.98 17.93 18.29
CA MET A 145 -13.61 17.76 17.83
C MET A 145 -12.93 16.60 18.58
N PHE A 146 -12.50 15.58 17.83
CA PHE A 146 -11.52 14.62 18.29
C PHE A 146 -10.11 15.21 18.09
N VAL A 147 -9.27 15.12 19.12
CA VAL A 147 -7.88 15.61 19.07
C VAL A 147 -6.99 14.40 19.27
N ASP A 148 -6.32 14.02 18.19
CA ASP A 148 -5.37 12.92 18.20
C ASP A 148 -3.98 13.44 18.59
N ASN A 149 -3.43 12.99 19.71
CA ASN A 149 -2.18 13.53 20.22
C ASN A 149 -0.96 12.76 19.70
N ILE A 150 0.07 13.51 19.32
CA ILE A 150 1.29 13.03 18.72
C ILE A 150 2.47 13.30 19.64
N VAL A 151 3.33 12.30 19.85
CA VAL A 151 4.65 12.54 20.44
C VAL A 151 5.67 12.70 19.31
N VAL A 152 6.26 13.89 19.20
CA VAL A 152 7.32 14.18 18.24
C VAL A 152 8.67 14.13 18.97
N SER A 153 9.46 13.11 18.67
CA SER A 153 10.77 12.87 19.26
C SER A 153 11.89 13.41 18.38
N LEU A 154 12.54 14.49 18.80
CA LEU A 154 13.67 15.09 18.09
C LEU A 154 14.99 14.37 18.45
N ILE A 155 15.74 13.93 17.44
CA ILE A 155 16.96 13.12 17.65
C ILE A 155 18.10 13.57 16.72
N GLU A 156 19.22 13.96 17.32
CA GLU A 156 20.47 14.22 16.62
C GLU A 156 21.49 13.11 16.90
N PHE A 157 22.64 13.16 16.23
CA PHE A 157 23.68 12.13 16.33
C PHE A 157 25.01 12.73 16.83
N PRO A 158 25.89 11.92 17.46
CA PRO A 158 27.19 12.41 17.93
C PRO A 158 28.08 13.04 16.85
N ASP A 159 27.80 12.73 15.59
CA ASP A 159 28.54 13.16 14.39
C ASP A 159 27.68 13.89 13.35
N ARG A 160 26.42 14.21 13.66
CA ARG A 160 25.50 15.01 12.85
C ARG A 160 24.51 15.72 13.75
N LEU A 161 24.68 17.03 13.91
CA LEU A 161 23.83 17.85 14.77
C LEU A 161 22.70 18.46 13.94
N HIS A 162 21.59 18.79 14.61
CA HIS A 162 20.55 19.61 13.98
C HIS A 162 21.08 21.04 13.71
N ASN A 163 20.37 21.81 12.90
CA ASN A 163 20.73 23.16 12.44
C ASN A 163 21.98 23.24 11.55
N GLU A 164 22.40 22.13 10.94
CA GLU A 164 23.53 22.09 10.00
C GLU A 164 23.10 22.10 8.53
N LEU A 165 21.79 22.03 8.25
CA LEU A 165 21.25 22.03 6.90
C LEU A 165 21.44 23.37 6.17
N PRO A 166 21.91 23.36 4.90
CA PRO A 166 22.02 24.57 4.11
C PRO A 166 20.65 25.08 3.68
N LYS A 167 20.50 26.41 3.60
CA LYS A 167 19.30 27.02 3.03
C LYS A 167 19.21 26.73 1.52
N VAL A 168 18.21 25.96 1.11
CA VAL A 168 17.86 25.71 -0.29
C VAL A 168 16.48 26.32 -0.62
N LYS A 169 16.16 26.47 -1.91
CA LYS A 169 14.94 27.18 -2.36
C LYS A 169 13.71 26.27 -2.41
N ASP A 170 13.93 24.98 -2.57
CA ASP A 170 12.94 23.95 -2.89
C ASP A 170 12.61 23.06 -1.69
N SER A 171 13.02 23.41 -0.48
CA SER A 171 12.67 22.73 0.77
C SER A 171 12.46 23.75 1.88
N ILE A 172 11.77 23.36 2.95
CA ILE A 172 11.64 24.24 4.11
C ILE A 172 13.01 24.48 4.74
N TRP A 173 13.18 25.65 5.33
CA TRP A 173 14.40 25.98 6.06
C TRP A 173 14.10 27.04 7.10
N THR A 174 14.64 26.87 8.30
CA THR A 174 14.74 27.90 9.31
C THR A 174 16.14 27.91 9.91
N ALA A 175 16.57 29.04 10.48
CA ALA A 175 17.88 29.13 11.11
C ALA A 175 17.97 28.32 12.42
N ASP A 176 16.82 27.96 13.00
CA ASP A 176 16.72 27.19 14.24
C ASP A 176 15.53 26.21 14.18
N PHE A 177 15.79 24.97 13.79
CA PHE A 177 14.88 23.82 13.84
C PHE A 177 14.70 23.33 15.28
N ASN A 178 14.19 24.22 16.13
CA ASN A 178 13.91 23.93 17.54
C ASN A 178 12.52 23.32 17.74
N GLU A 179 12.19 23.01 18.99
CA GLU A 179 10.92 22.42 19.38
C GLU A 179 9.73 23.31 18.97
N GLU A 180 9.84 24.62 19.14
CA GLU A 180 8.79 25.59 18.78
C GLU A 180 8.52 25.59 17.26
N HIS A 181 9.52 25.34 16.42
CA HIS A 181 9.34 25.18 14.98
C HIS A 181 8.41 24.00 14.66
N TYR A 182 8.68 22.82 15.22
CA TYR A 182 7.87 21.63 14.98
C TYR A 182 6.50 21.73 15.63
N GLU A 183 6.40 22.28 16.85
CA GLU A 183 5.12 22.54 17.52
C GLU A 183 4.21 23.40 16.63
N LYS A 184 4.73 24.49 16.08
CA LYS A 184 3.94 25.37 15.21
C LYS A 184 3.63 24.74 13.87
N MET A 185 4.60 24.09 13.24
CA MET A 185 4.43 23.47 11.92
C MET A 185 3.39 22.35 11.95
N LEU A 186 3.32 21.59 13.04
CA LEU A 186 2.42 20.45 13.16
C LEU A 186 1.09 20.84 13.81
N PHE A 187 1.10 21.63 14.89
CA PHE A 187 -0.06 21.76 15.77
C PHE A 187 -0.78 23.13 15.74
N GLU A 188 -0.26 24.15 15.04
CA GLU A 188 -0.90 25.47 15.01
C GLU A 188 -2.08 25.50 14.03
N PRO A 189 -3.36 25.66 14.44
CA PRO A 189 -4.52 25.56 13.55
C PRO A 189 -4.65 26.73 12.55
N GLY A 190 -3.87 27.81 12.75
CA GLY A 190 -3.90 29.01 11.91
C GLY A 190 -3.00 28.97 10.67
N GLY A 191 -2.20 27.92 10.50
CA GLY A 191 -1.06 27.92 9.57
C GLY A 191 0.21 28.49 10.22
N TYR A 192 1.36 28.34 9.56
CA TYR A 192 2.64 28.74 10.12
C TYR A 192 3.48 29.53 9.10
N THR A 193 4.25 30.50 9.58
CA THR A 193 5.28 31.19 8.79
C THR A 193 6.57 31.17 9.58
N THR A 194 7.63 30.62 8.98
CA THR A 194 8.96 30.60 9.61
C THR A 194 9.46 32.03 9.86
N PRO A 195 10.38 32.25 10.81
CA PRO A 195 11.02 33.56 11.02
C PRO A 195 11.61 34.17 9.73
N GLU A 196 12.02 33.30 8.80
CA GLU A 196 12.58 33.65 7.49
C GLU A 196 11.54 34.01 6.41
N GLY A 197 10.25 33.84 6.70
CA GLY A 197 9.14 34.23 5.83
C GLY A 197 8.58 33.14 4.92
N THR A 198 8.92 31.86 5.15
CA THR A 198 8.28 30.75 4.43
C THR A 198 6.93 30.45 5.07
N SER A 199 5.85 30.76 4.36
CA SER A 199 4.48 30.43 4.78
C SER A 199 4.11 29.01 4.38
N MET A 200 3.33 28.33 5.21
CA MET A 200 2.87 26.97 4.99
C MET A 200 1.53 26.73 5.70
N THR A 201 0.81 25.70 5.27
CA THR A 201 -0.23 25.11 6.13
C THR A 201 0.42 24.41 7.33
N THR A 202 -0.39 23.88 8.23
CA THR A 202 0.08 23.00 9.32
C THR A 202 -0.71 21.71 9.28
N MET A 203 -0.22 20.68 9.95
CA MET A 203 -0.91 19.39 10.00
C MET A 203 -2.28 19.51 10.71
N ALA A 204 -2.35 20.23 11.83
CA ALA A 204 -3.59 20.53 12.54
C ALA A 204 -4.59 21.27 11.64
N LYS A 205 -4.18 22.36 10.99
CA LYS A 205 -5.04 23.11 10.07
C LYS A 205 -5.53 22.22 8.92
N TYR A 206 -4.64 21.41 8.35
CA TYR A 206 -4.98 20.51 7.25
C TYR A 206 -6.09 19.54 7.66
N TYR A 207 -5.92 18.82 8.78
CA TYR A 207 -6.90 17.84 9.24
C TYR A 207 -8.19 18.48 9.76
N GLU A 208 -8.14 19.67 10.35
CA GLU A 208 -9.34 20.46 10.67
C GLU A 208 -10.12 20.82 9.40
N GLU A 209 -9.44 21.24 8.33
CA GLU A 209 -10.08 21.52 7.05
C GLU A 209 -10.69 20.26 6.40
N GLN A 210 -9.95 19.14 6.38
CA GLN A 210 -10.43 17.89 5.76
C GLN A 210 -11.62 17.26 6.52
N SER A 211 -11.63 17.38 7.83
CA SER A 211 -12.67 16.83 8.72
C SER A 211 -13.80 17.81 9.03
N ARG A 212 -13.72 19.07 8.56
CA ARG A 212 -14.67 20.15 8.88
C ARG A 212 -14.80 20.37 10.39
N ASP A 213 -13.64 20.58 11.00
CA ASP A 213 -13.46 20.92 12.40
C ASP A 213 -13.95 19.82 13.37
N THR A 214 -13.92 18.53 12.98
CA THR A 214 -14.22 17.38 13.87
C THR A 214 -13.01 16.50 14.18
N TRP A 215 -11.89 16.71 13.49
CA TRP A 215 -10.63 16.03 13.74
C TRP A 215 -9.49 17.05 13.66
N SER A 216 -8.64 17.04 14.67
CA SER A 216 -7.41 17.82 14.69
C SER A 216 -6.29 16.98 15.28
N VAL A 217 -5.06 17.43 15.07
CA VAL A 217 -3.89 16.84 15.72
C VAL A 217 -3.26 17.85 16.65
N ASN A 218 -2.79 17.38 17.78
CA ASN A 218 -2.02 18.17 18.74
C ASN A 218 -0.90 17.28 19.30
N GLY A 219 -0.10 17.78 20.23
CA GLY A 219 0.89 16.92 20.83
C GLY A 219 1.98 17.63 21.60
N ILE A 220 3.05 16.89 21.82
CA ILE A 220 4.26 17.37 22.48
C ILE A 220 5.48 17.11 21.62
N VAL A 221 6.36 18.10 21.54
CA VAL A 221 7.67 17.97 20.90
C VAL A 221 8.72 17.83 21.99
N THR A 222 9.50 16.75 21.96
CA THR A 222 10.58 16.55 22.93
C THR A 222 11.79 17.40 22.57
N PRO A 223 12.65 17.73 23.53
CA PRO A 223 13.94 18.32 23.21
C PRO A 223 14.79 17.41 22.32
N TRP A 224 15.73 18.02 21.58
CA TRP A 224 16.75 17.27 20.85
C TRP A 224 17.59 16.43 21.81
N ILE A 225 17.63 15.11 21.58
CA ILE A 225 18.56 14.21 22.25
C ILE A 225 19.62 13.70 21.27
N THR A 226 20.81 13.42 21.79
CA THR A 226 21.85 12.77 21.00
C THR A 226 21.73 11.25 21.09
N ALA A 227 21.60 10.58 19.95
CA ALA A 227 21.61 9.12 19.83
C ALA A 227 22.93 8.52 20.32
N LYS A 228 22.92 7.23 20.71
CA LYS A 228 24.11 6.54 21.24
C LYS A 228 25.18 6.29 20.17
N HIS A 229 24.77 6.15 18.92
CA HIS A 229 25.64 5.83 17.80
C HIS A 229 25.60 6.93 16.72
N SER A 230 26.54 6.88 15.79
CA SER A 230 26.58 7.75 14.60
C SER A 230 25.33 7.58 13.74
N TYR A 231 24.93 8.60 12.97
CA TYR A 231 23.79 8.47 12.04
C TYR A 231 23.93 7.26 11.09
N LYS A 232 25.15 7.03 10.57
CA LYS A 232 25.51 5.87 9.74
C LYS A 232 25.24 4.51 10.39
N TYR A 233 25.27 4.42 11.72
CA TYR A 233 24.96 3.16 12.39
C TYR A 233 23.51 2.77 12.10
N TYR A 234 22.60 3.75 12.15
CA TYR A 234 21.17 3.57 11.97
C TYR A 234 20.80 3.53 10.47
N GLY A 235 21.23 4.52 9.67
CA GLY A 235 20.77 4.71 8.30
C GLY A 235 21.52 3.99 7.18
N LYS A 236 22.74 3.45 7.42
CA LYS A 236 23.48 2.78 6.32
C LYS A 236 22.63 1.67 5.68
N ASN A 237 22.63 1.63 4.35
CA ASN A 237 21.93 0.59 3.60
C ASN A 237 22.36 -0.84 3.99
N ARG A 238 21.39 -1.70 4.31
CA ARG A 238 21.54 -3.12 4.60
C ARG A 238 20.38 -3.91 3.98
N ASN A 239 20.68 -4.70 2.96
CA ASN A 239 19.68 -5.46 2.17
C ASN A 239 18.58 -4.58 1.55
N GLY A 240 18.91 -3.34 1.20
CA GLY A 240 18.00 -2.42 0.51
C GLY A 240 17.26 -1.42 1.39
N GLY A 241 17.21 -1.61 2.71
CA GLY A 241 16.68 -0.63 3.67
C GLY A 241 17.72 -0.19 4.70
N ASP A 242 17.29 0.63 5.66
CA ASP A 242 18.13 1.14 6.76
C ASP A 242 18.62 0.01 7.69
N ALA A 243 19.80 0.18 8.28
CA ALA A 243 20.43 -0.87 9.08
C ALA A 243 19.80 -1.11 10.46
N HIS A 244 19.47 -0.04 11.21
CA HIS A 244 18.95 -0.14 12.58
C HIS A 244 17.96 0.99 12.97
N PRO A 245 16.98 1.39 12.11
CA PRO A 245 16.06 2.49 12.43
C PRO A 245 15.25 2.23 13.71
N ARG A 246 14.82 0.97 13.93
CA ARG A 246 14.12 0.54 15.16
C ARG A 246 14.91 0.74 16.44
N GLU A 247 16.24 0.59 16.39
CA GLU A 247 17.08 0.85 17.57
C GLU A 247 17.05 2.33 17.94
N LEU A 248 17.00 3.23 16.94
CA LEU A 248 16.84 4.67 17.16
C LEU A 248 15.49 5.00 17.82
N VAL A 249 14.41 4.37 17.35
CA VAL A 249 13.07 4.48 17.95
C VAL A 249 13.08 4.01 19.40
N ILE A 250 13.64 2.82 19.68
CA ILE A 250 13.71 2.28 21.04
C ILE A 250 14.55 3.19 21.96
N GLU A 251 15.61 3.81 21.45
CA GLU A 251 16.42 4.77 22.20
C GLU A 251 15.65 6.03 22.60
N SER A 252 14.67 6.46 21.79
CA SER A 252 13.87 7.64 22.08
C SER A 252 12.77 7.40 23.13
N LEU A 253 12.38 6.14 23.37
CA LEU A 253 11.24 5.84 24.24
C LEU A 253 11.40 6.35 25.68
N GLU A 254 12.63 6.49 26.18
CA GLU A 254 12.85 7.06 27.52
C GLU A 254 12.41 8.54 27.61
N GLN A 255 12.62 9.34 26.55
CA GLN A 255 12.14 10.73 26.54
C GLN A 255 10.66 10.84 26.20
N VAL A 256 10.16 9.98 25.31
CA VAL A 256 8.74 9.85 24.99
C VAL A 256 7.95 9.58 26.27
N GLY A 257 8.37 8.57 27.04
CA GLY A 257 7.72 8.22 28.30
C GLY A 257 7.77 9.34 29.35
N LYS A 258 8.87 10.12 29.41
CA LYS A 258 8.94 11.30 30.29
C LYS A 258 8.00 12.43 29.85
N ALA A 259 7.79 12.58 28.54
CA ALA A 259 6.97 13.63 27.97
C ALA A 259 5.48 13.40 28.24
N ILE A 260 5.02 12.14 28.24
CA ILE A 260 3.61 11.78 28.37
C ILE A 260 3.21 11.19 29.73
N ALA A 261 4.16 11.00 30.65
CA ALA A 261 3.86 10.37 31.94
C ALA A 261 2.75 11.10 32.72
N GLY A 262 1.69 10.38 33.05
CA GLY A 262 0.51 10.89 33.74
C GLY A 262 -0.58 11.47 32.82
N HIS A 263 -0.40 11.37 31.50
CA HIS A 263 -1.33 11.80 30.45
C HIS A 263 -1.54 10.70 29.40
N GLU A 264 -1.25 9.44 29.74
CA GLU A 264 -1.23 8.33 28.78
C GLU A 264 -2.55 8.14 28.05
N GLU A 265 -3.68 8.39 28.70
CA GLU A 265 -5.02 8.31 28.11
C GLU A 265 -5.27 9.32 26.98
N GLU A 266 -4.45 10.37 26.88
CA GLU A 266 -4.52 11.36 25.79
C GLU A 266 -3.81 10.87 24.53
N TYR A 267 -2.99 9.81 24.63
CA TYR A 267 -2.09 9.31 23.57
C TYR A 267 -2.35 7.83 23.19
N ASP A 268 -3.39 7.23 23.76
CA ASP A 268 -3.90 5.89 23.49
C ASP A 268 -5.42 6.00 23.44
N GLN A 269 -5.95 6.20 22.24
CA GLN A 269 -7.34 6.50 21.95
C GLN A 269 -7.90 5.68 20.78
N ARG A 270 -7.03 5.00 20.01
CA ARG A 270 -7.40 4.26 18.80
C ARG A 270 -6.78 2.86 18.79
N ASP A 271 -7.48 1.94 18.13
CA ASP A 271 -7.01 0.59 17.87
C ASP A 271 -6.93 0.38 16.36
N PRO A 272 -5.89 0.90 15.67
CA PRO A 272 -5.77 0.78 14.22
C PRO A 272 -5.53 -0.65 13.75
N TYR A 273 -5.32 -1.60 14.66
CA TYR A 273 -5.09 -3.02 14.35
C TYR A 273 -6.25 -3.93 14.77
N ASP A 274 -7.31 -3.39 15.39
CA ASP A 274 -8.45 -4.17 15.91
C ASP A 274 -7.98 -5.37 16.73
N LEU A 275 -7.11 -5.15 17.72
CA LEU A 275 -6.39 -6.22 18.42
C LEU A 275 -7.30 -7.14 19.23
N ASP A 276 -8.52 -6.71 19.55
CA ASP A 276 -9.52 -7.55 20.21
C ASP A 276 -10.61 -8.10 19.27
N GLY A 277 -10.60 -7.68 17.99
CA GLY A 277 -11.41 -8.22 16.90
C GLY A 277 -12.89 -7.86 17.01
N ASP A 278 -13.21 -6.72 17.61
CA ASP A 278 -14.58 -6.25 17.80
C ASP A 278 -15.03 -5.25 16.70
N GLY A 279 -14.08 -4.78 15.89
CA GLY A 279 -14.25 -3.88 14.75
C GLY A 279 -14.24 -2.39 15.13
N ASP A 280 -14.16 -2.00 16.40
CA ASP A 280 -14.15 -0.60 16.84
C ASP A 280 -12.73 0.00 16.91
N LEU A 281 -12.25 0.49 15.76
CA LEU A 281 -10.93 1.16 15.65
C LEU A 281 -10.76 2.44 16.49
N ASN A 282 -11.80 2.92 17.17
CA ASN A 282 -11.81 4.18 17.93
C ASN A 282 -11.91 3.95 19.45
N GLU A 283 -11.11 3.02 19.95
CA GLU A 283 -10.93 2.73 21.36
C GLU A 283 -9.46 2.43 21.71
N PRO A 284 -9.04 2.55 22.98
CA PRO A 284 -7.64 2.34 23.37
C PRO A 284 -7.22 0.87 23.36
N ASP A 285 -6.04 0.57 22.83
CA ASP A 285 -5.45 -0.79 22.75
C ASP A 285 -4.24 -0.97 23.70
N GLY A 286 -3.79 0.09 24.37
CA GLY A 286 -2.60 0.10 25.23
C GLY A 286 -1.29 0.40 24.50
N ILE A 287 -1.35 0.74 23.21
CA ILE A 287 -0.26 1.18 22.35
C ILE A 287 -0.36 2.69 22.13
N LEU A 288 0.78 3.36 22.06
CA LEU A 288 0.85 4.77 21.70
C LEU A 288 0.35 4.97 20.26
N ASP A 289 -0.72 5.75 20.09
CA ASP A 289 -1.38 6.00 18.79
C ASP A 289 -0.39 6.56 17.76
N ASN A 290 0.42 7.54 18.19
CA ASN A 290 1.23 8.37 17.30
C ASN A 290 2.63 8.66 17.85
N LEU A 291 3.63 8.05 17.23
CA LEU A 291 5.04 8.37 17.45
C LEU A 291 5.69 8.86 16.16
N MET A 292 6.09 10.13 16.14
CA MET A 292 6.87 10.72 15.06
C MET A 292 8.30 10.98 15.53
N LEU A 293 9.29 10.52 14.78
CA LEU A 293 10.69 10.86 14.98
C LEU A 293 11.11 11.89 13.93
N VAL A 294 11.82 12.91 14.38
CA VAL A 294 12.55 13.82 13.49
C VAL A 294 14.03 13.62 13.74
N HIS A 295 14.76 13.18 12.71
CA HIS A 295 16.20 12.98 12.82
C HIS A 295 16.98 14.17 12.25
N ALA A 296 18.12 14.50 12.84
CA ALA A 296 18.98 15.57 12.35
C ALA A 296 19.50 15.28 10.93
N GLY A 297 19.57 16.34 10.12
CA GLY A 297 19.98 16.29 8.73
C GLY A 297 18.89 15.83 7.76
N ILE A 298 19.32 15.60 6.52
CA ILE A 298 18.48 15.29 5.36
C ILE A 298 18.20 13.78 5.26
N GLY A 299 17.06 13.42 4.67
CA GLY A 299 16.70 12.04 4.36
C GLY A 299 17.46 11.49 3.15
N GLU A 300 17.68 10.17 3.13
CA GLU A 300 18.39 9.48 2.05
C GLU A 300 17.69 9.61 0.69
N GLU A 301 16.37 9.76 0.67
CA GLU A 301 15.55 9.94 -0.54
C GLU A 301 15.95 11.15 -1.39
N THR A 302 16.75 12.05 -0.81
CA THR A 302 17.31 13.23 -1.49
C THR A 302 18.67 12.98 -2.15
N GLY A 303 19.26 11.80 -1.99
CA GLY A 303 20.53 11.39 -2.61
C GLY A 303 21.80 12.07 -2.10
N GLU A 304 21.73 12.90 -1.06
CA GLU A 304 22.91 13.60 -0.51
C GLU A 304 23.89 12.63 0.17
N ASP A 305 23.37 11.63 0.88
CA ASP A 305 24.17 10.69 1.66
C ASP A 305 23.47 9.33 1.77
N ASP A 306 24.13 8.27 1.29
CA ASP A 306 23.59 6.89 1.34
C ASP A 306 23.65 6.25 2.74
N ASP A 307 24.21 6.96 3.72
CA ASP A 307 24.22 6.56 5.13
C ASP A 307 23.15 7.31 5.95
N ALA A 308 22.42 8.26 5.35
CA ALA A 308 21.26 8.90 5.97
C ALA A 308 20.10 7.90 6.11
N ILE A 309 19.14 8.22 6.98
CA ILE A 309 17.92 7.43 7.13
C ILE A 309 16.99 7.78 5.97
N TRP A 310 16.36 6.78 5.37
CA TRP A 310 15.30 6.99 4.40
C TRP A 310 13.98 7.25 5.13
N SER A 311 13.25 8.30 4.79
CA SER A 311 11.96 8.64 5.43
C SER A 311 10.92 7.53 5.27
N HIS A 312 10.32 7.05 6.36
CA HIS A 312 9.33 5.97 6.31
C HIS A 312 8.39 5.93 7.53
N ARG A 313 7.26 5.23 7.37
CA ARG A 313 6.48 4.64 8.46
C ARG A 313 6.77 3.15 8.56
N TRP A 314 6.91 2.63 9.77
CA TRP A 314 7.02 1.19 10.02
C TRP A 314 6.55 0.84 11.43
N THR A 315 6.77 -0.41 11.82
CA THR A 315 6.51 -0.94 13.15
C THR A 315 7.79 -1.47 13.77
N LEU A 316 7.86 -1.49 15.10
CA LEU A 316 8.79 -2.33 15.84
C LEU A 316 8.45 -3.81 15.59
N GLU A 317 9.40 -4.73 15.76
CA GLU A 317 9.12 -6.17 15.56
C GLU A 317 8.06 -6.71 16.52
N GLU A 318 8.04 -6.18 17.73
CA GLU A 318 7.10 -6.50 18.81
C GLU A 318 6.82 -5.18 19.57
N PRO A 319 5.64 -5.02 20.19
CA PRO A 319 5.37 -3.88 21.05
C PRO A 319 6.40 -3.74 22.17
N VAL A 320 7.01 -2.55 22.29
CA VAL A 320 8.06 -2.27 23.28
C VAL A 320 7.53 -1.37 24.37
N LYS A 321 7.80 -1.74 25.62
CA LYS A 321 7.37 -0.95 26.78
C LYS A 321 7.94 0.47 26.75
N ILE A 322 7.07 1.48 26.80
CA ILE A 322 7.49 2.87 26.99
C ILE A 322 7.88 3.07 28.47
N PRO A 323 9.14 3.43 28.79
CA PRO A 323 9.57 3.59 30.17
C PRO A 323 8.83 4.70 30.91
N GLY A 324 8.28 4.39 32.08
CA GLY A 324 7.62 5.37 32.94
C GLY A 324 6.11 5.51 32.74
N THR A 325 5.53 4.80 31.76
CA THR A 325 4.10 4.86 31.43
C THR A 325 3.44 3.47 31.51
N ASN A 326 2.13 3.36 31.29
CA ASN A 326 1.42 2.08 31.07
C ASN A 326 1.35 1.65 29.59
N LEU A 327 1.69 2.53 28.64
CA LEU A 327 1.66 2.26 27.19
C LEU A 327 2.83 1.41 26.64
N LEU A 328 2.62 0.88 25.44
CA LEU A 328 3.60 0.26 24.56
C LEU A 328 3.85 1.16 23.33
N ALA A 329 4.99 1.02 22.68
CA ALA A 329 5.26 1.61 21.36
C ALA A 329 5.31 0.49 20.33
N TYR A 330 4.72 0.71 19.15
CA TYR A 330 4.72 -0.25 18.05
C TYR A 330 4.88 0.45 16.71
N ASP A 331 3.87 1.21 16.26
CA ASP A 331 3.93 2.02 15.04
C ASP A 331 4.80 3.26 15.24
N TYR A 332 5.58 3.64 14.22
CA TYR A 332 6.33 4.88 14.22
C TYR A 332 6.50 5.44 12.80
N MET A 333 6.65 6.76 12.73
CA MET A 333 7.01 7.51 11.53
C MET A 333 8.36 8.17 11.77
N ILE A 334 9.28 8.14 10.80
CA ILE A 334 10.58 8.82 10.90
C ILE A 334 10.80 9.71 9.68
N GLN A 335 11.06 10.99 9.95
CA GLN A 335 11.18 12.06 8.96
C GLN A 335 12.45 12.89 9.22
N PRO A 336 12.99 13.58 8.20
CA PRO A 336 14.20 14.38 8.33
C PRO A 336 13.91 15.74 8.97
N GLU A 337 14.98 16.41 9.38
CA GLU A 337 14.95 17.72 10.03
C GLU A 337 14.18 18.77 9.20
N ASP A 338 14.26 18.70 7.88
CA ASP A 338 13.58 19.58 6.93
C ASP A 338 12.29 19.00 6.32
N GLY A 339 11.66 18.02 6.99
CA GLY A 339 10.33 17.54 6.63
C GLY A 339 9.27 18.65 6.72
N ALA A 340 8.38 18.73 5.74
CA ALA A 340 7.33 19.76 5.67
C ALA A 340 5.93 19.19 5.96
N PRO A 341 4.90 20.02 6.23
CA PRO A 341 3.56 19.55 6.62
C PRO A 341 2.96 18.49 5.69
N GLY A 342 3.24 18.53 4.38
CA GLY A 342 2.75 17.56 3.41
C GLY A 342 3.21 16.13 3.67
N VAL A 343 4.48 15.90 4.01
CA VAL A 343 4.96 14.54 4.31
C VAL A 343 4.42 14.03 5.64
N PHE A 344 4.41 14.87 6.68
CA PHE A 344 3.82 14.49 7.97
C PHE A 344 2.33 14.17 7.87
N SER A 345 1.59 14.93 7.05
CA SER A 345 0.17 14.67 6.82
C SER A 345 -0.04 13.37 6.05
N HIS A 346 0.79 13.07 5.05
CA HIS A 346 0.70 11.83 4.28
C HIS A 346 0.96 10.59 5.16
N GLU A 347 2.04 10.60 5.93
CA GLU A 347 2.39 9.49 6.83
C GLU A 347 1.33 9.27 7.92
N TYR A 348 0.78 10.35 8.46
CA TYR A 348 -0.32 10.24 9.41
C TYR A 348 -1.61 9.73 8.73
N GLY A 349 -1.83 10.00 7.44
CA GLY A 349 -2.85 9.34 6.65
C GLY A 349 -2.73 7.81 6.69
N HIS A 350 -1.50 7.27 6.58
CA HIS A 350 -1.27 5.83 6.76
C HIS A 350 -1.50 5.37 8.19
N ASN A 351 -1.13 6.16 9.19
CA ASN A 351 -1.41 5.83 10.59
C ASN A 351 -2.93 5.85 10.91
N LEU A 352 -3.72 6.60 10.15
CA LEU A 352 -5.19 6.51 10.16
C LEU A 352 -5.75 5.32 9.37
N GLY A 353 -4.91 4.54 8.67
CA GLY A 353 -5.31 3.34 7.93
C GLY A 353 -5.51 3.56 6.43
N LEU A 354 -5.17 4.72 5.86
CA LEU A 354 -5.29 4.97 4.42
C LEU A 354 -4.12 4.35 3.62
N PRO A 355 -4.37 3.78 2.43
CA PRO A 355 -3.32 3.23 1.58
C PRO A 355 -2.64 4.32 0.75
N ASP A 356 -1.47 4.00 0.21
CA ASP A 356 -0.92 4.74 -0.93
C ASP A 356 -1.81 4.55 -2.16
N LEU A 357 -2.08 5.65 -2.86
CA LEU A 357 -2.87 5.63 -4.09
C LEU A 357 -2.03 5.75 -5.36
N TYR A 358 -0.71 5.97 -5.26
CA TYR A 358 0.21 5.84 -6.41
C TYR A 358 0.51 4.37 -6.72
N ASP A 359 1.14 4.11 -7.87
CA ASP A 359 1.57 2.76 -8.21
C ASP A 359 2.80 2.35 -7.39
N THR A 360 2.59 1.50 -6.37
CA THR A 360 3.66 1.02 -5.48
C THR A 360 4.56 -0.05 -6.11
N ASN A 361 4.28 -0.49 -7.34
CA ASN A 361 5.11 -1.45 -8.08
C ASN A 361 6.23 -0.76 -8.88
N LYS A 362 7.30 -1.51 -9.18
CA LYS A 362 8.35 -1.01 -10.08
C LYS A 362 7.91 -1.08 -11.54
N GLY A 363 7.82 0.08 -12.18
CA GLY A 363 7.63 0.21 -13.61
C GLY A 363 6.30 0.89 -13.99
N GLY A 364 6.09 1.10 -15.27
CA GLY A 364 4.93 1.85 -15.78
C GLY A 364 5.04 3.36 -15.56
N HIS A 365 3.90 4.02 -15.63
CA HIS A 365 3.75 5.48 -15.62
C HIS A 365 2.94 6.01 -14.45
N ASP A 366 2.92 5.32 -13.30
CA ASP A 366 2.18 5.70 -12.09
C ASP A 366 0.64 5.57 -12.27
N SER A 367 -0.10 5.55 -11.17
CA SER A 367 -1.55 5.45 -11.20
C SER A 367 -2.20 6.81 -11.56
N PRO A 368 -3.42 6.83 -12.16
CA PRO A 368 -4.10 8.07 -12.51
C PRO A 368 -4.74 8.75 -11.30
N VAL A 369 -3.93 9.16 -10.33
CA VAL A 369 -4.35 9.95 -9.15
C VAL A 369 -3.61 11.28 -9.13
N GLY A 370 -2.27 11.28 -9.19
CA GLY A 370 -1.49 12.51 -9.22
C GLY A 370 -1.72 13.41 -8.00
N ALA A 371 -1.69 14.74 -8.18
CA ALA A 371 -1.86 15.69 -7.08
C ALA A 371 -3.32 15.86 -6.63
N TRP A 372 -4.25 15.04 -7.14
CA TRP A 372 -5.65 15.09 -6.74
C TRP A 372 -5.90 14.55 -5.33
N SER A 373 -4.99 13.74 -4.77
CA SER A 373 -5.08 13.22 -3.39
C SER A 373 -3.78 13.42 -2.63
N LEU A 374 -3.88 13.71 -1.32
CA LEU A 374 -2.77 13.63 -0.37
C LEU A 374 -2.09 12.26 -0.38
N MET A 375 -2.87 11.18 -0.53
CA MET A 375 -2.36 9.80 -0.55
C MET A 375 -1.68 9.43 -1.88
N SER A 376 -1.45 10.42 -2.75
CA SER A 376 -0.58 10.32 -3.92
C SER A 376 0.38 11.52 -3.94
N SER A 377 0.71 12.06 -5.10
CA SER A 377 1.62 13.22 -5.20
C SER A 377 1.04 14.55 -4.67
N GLY A 378 -0.17 14.55 -4.10
CA GLY A 378 -0.78 15.73 -3.49
C GLY A 378 -0.01 16.26 -2.28
N SER A 379 0.68 15.37 -1.55
CA SER A 379 1.57 15.74 -0.45
C SER A 379 2.70 16.68 -0.87
N HIS A 380 3.11 16.66 -2.14
CA HIS A 380 4.26 17.41 -2.67
C HIS A 380 3.98 18.85 -3.09
N THR A 381 2.72 19.27 -3.04
CA THR A 381 2.29 20.58 -3.53
C THR A 381 2.69 21.73 -2.60
N GLY A 382 2.80 22.92 -3.19
CA GLY A 382 3.15 24.16 -2.52
C GLY A 382 4.25 24.94 -3.23
N TYR A 383 4.30 26.25 -3.00
CA TYR A 383 5.33 27.10 -3.60
C TYR A 383 6.75 26.64 -3.22
N VAL A 384 6.90 26.27 -1.95
CA VAL A 384 7.99 25.41 -1.45
C VAL A 384 7.44 24.00 -1.38
N PHE A 385 8.24 23.01 -1.79
CA PHE A 385 7.85 21.60 -1.85
C PHE A 385 7.21 21.16 -0.52
N GLN A 386 6.09 20.45 -0.59
CA GLN A 386 5.34 19.89 0.55
C GLN A 386 4.78 20.89 1.59
N THR A 387 4.70 22.19 1.29
CA THR A 387 4.19 23.20 2.24
C THR A 387 2.68 23.44 2.17
N GLU A 388 2.02 23.02 1.09
CA GLU A 388 0.59 23.25 0.84
C GLU A 388 -0.06 21.99 0.24
N PRO A 389 -0.07 20.84 0.95
CA PRO A 389 -0.65 19.59 0.46
C PRO A 389 -2.12 19.73 0.06
N THR A 390 -2.53 19.02 -1.00
CA THR A 390 -3.92 19.02 -1.49
C THR A 390 -4.86 18.16 -0.64
N SER A 391 -6.16 18.33 -0.83
CA SER A 391 -7.17 17.55 -0.10
C SER A 391 -7.07 16.05 -0.34
N LEU A 392 -7.56 15.27 0.62
CA LEU A 392 -7.85 13.85 0.44
C LEU A 392 -8.91 13.65 -0.66
N ASP A 393 -8.76 12.57 -1.41
CA ASP A 393 -9.76 12.09 -2.38
C ASP A 393 -11.05 11.66 -1.67
N PRO A 394 -12.18 11.57 -2.41
CA PRO A 394 -13.47 11.26 -1.80
C PRO A 394 -13.56 9.85 -1.21
N TRP A 395 -12.80 8.87 -1.70
CA TRP A 395 -12.82 7.50 -1.17
C TRP A 395 -12.11 7.44 0.18
N SER A 396 -10.92 8.02 0.28
CA SER A 396 -10.18 8.13 1.55
C SER A 396 -11.00 8.86 2.62
N LYS A 397 -11.73 9.92 2.24
CA LYS A 397 -12.66 10.59 3.17
C LYS A 397 -13.81 9.69 3.62
N MET A 398 -14.34 8.84 2.74
CA MET A 398 -15.39 7.88 3.10
C MET A 398 -14.85 6.80 4.06
N MET A 399 -13.63 6.32 3.84
CA MET A 399 -12.93 5.40 4.74
C MET A 399 -12.78 6.00 6.15
N LEU A 400 -12.23 7.21 6.26
CA LEU A 400 -12.09 7.89 7.56
C LEU A 400 -13.45 8.16 8.24
N GLN A 401 -14.47 8.50 7.45
CA GLN A 401 -15.84 8.70 7.94
C GLN A 401 -16.44 7.43 8.53
N GLU A 402 -16.12 6.27 7.96
CA GLU A 402 -16.63 4.98 8.42
C GLU A 402 -15.81 4.46 9.62
N MET A 403 -14.48 4.54 9.57
CA MET A 403 -13.59 4.12 10.66
C MET A 403 -13.81 4.95 11.94
N TYR A 404 -13.77 6.27 11.83
CA TYR A 404 -13.66 7.16 13.00
C TYR A 404 -14.83 8.11 13.17
N GLY A 405 -15.67 8.30 12.14
CA GLY A 405 -16.79 9.23 12.25
C GLY A 405 -16.48 10.67 11.91
N GLY A 406 -17.02 11.60 12.69
CA GLY A 406 -16.86 13.04 12.42
C GLY A 406 -17.55 13.50 11.12
N LYS A 407 -16.93 14.48 10.43
CA LYS A 407 -17.47 15.15 9.24
C LYS A 407 -16.46 15.19 8.08
N TRP A 408 -15.83 14.07 7.74
CA TRP A 408 -14.90 13.96 6.59
C TRP A 408 -15.60 14.04 5.23
N VAL A 409 -16.80 13.46 5.12
CA VAL A 409 -17.61 13.50 3.89
C VAL A 409 -19.06 13.13 4.19
N SER A 410 -19.99 13.70 3.41
CA SER A 410 -21.40 13.29 3.43
C SER A 410 -21.86 12.99 2.00
N PRO A 411 -21.59 11.78 1.48
CA PRO A 411 -21.84 11.47 0.09
C PRO A 411 -23.35 11.34 -0.16
N LYS A 412 -23.81 11.92 -1.26
CA LYS A 412 -25.15 11.64 -1.78
C LYS A 412 -25.08 10.46 -2.72
N VAL A 413 -25.79 9.40 -2.37
CA VAL A 413 -25.81 8.16 -3.15
C VAL A 413 -26.96 8.20 -4.16
N VAL A 414 -26.66 7.79 -5.39
CA VAL A 414 -27.64 7.58 -6.46
C VAL A 414 -27.37 6.23 -7.09
N ASP A 415 -28.38 5.37 -7.08
CA ASP A 415 -28.30 4.10 -7.79
C ASP A 415 -28.47 4.33 -9.30
N TYR A 416 -27.58 3.76 -10.12
CA TYR A 416 -27.66 3.80 -11.57
C TYR A 416 -29.03 3.29 -12.09
N ALA A 417 -29.67 2.34 -11.42
CA ALA A 417 -31.01 1.84 -11.76
C ALA A 417 -32.09 2.94 -11.71
N ASP A 418 -31.90 3.96 -10.86
CA ASP A 418 -32.83 5.06 -10.64
C ASP A 418 -32.65 6.25 -11.59
N LEU A 419 -31.59 6.26 -12.41
CA LEU A 419 -31.29 7.31 -13.39
C LEU A 419 -32.19 7.27 -14.66
N ARG A 420 -33.46 6.90 -14.53
CA ARG A 420 -34.43 6.77 -15.66
C ARG A 420 -34.76 8.09 -16.38
N LYS A 421 -34.34 9.23 -15.80
CA LYS A 421 -34.49 10.58 -16.35
C LYS A 421 -33.33 11.43 -15.84
N LYS A 422 -33.08 12.56 -16.51
CA LYS A 422 -32.11 13.56 -16.04
C LYS A 422 -32.43 14.02 -14.62
N GLN A 423 -31.47 13.83 -13.73
CA GLN A 423 -31.49 14.32 -12.36
C GLN A 423 -30.49 15.45 -12.21
N LYS A 424 -30.78 16.43 -11.35
CA LYS A 424 -29.90 17.57 -11.09
C LYS A 424 -29.31 17.46 -9.70
N PHE A 425 -28.02 17.76 -9.60
CA PHE A 425 -27.29 17.82 -8.35
C PHE A 425 -26.50 19.12 -8.27
N THR A 426 -26.30 19.61 -7.06
CA THR A 426 -25.42 20.73 -6.77
C THR A 426 -24.21 20.16 -6.07
N LEU A 427 -23.03 20.45 -6.61
CA LEU A 427 -21.75 20.17 -5.98
C LEU A 427 -21.24 21.48 -5.39
N HIS A 428 -20.65 21.40 -4.20
CA HIS A 428 -19.79 22.46 -3.69
C HIS A 428 -18.36 21.94 -3.67
N GLU A 429 -17.41 22.87 -3.62
CA GLU A 429 -15.98 22.54 -3.56
C GLU A 429 -15.64 21.57 -2.40
N ALA A 430 -14.64 20.71 -2.62
CA ALA A 430 -14.24 19.66 -1.69
C ALA A 430 -13.75 20.17 -0.32
N VAL A 431 -13.34 21.44 -0.23
CA VAL A 431 -12.90 22.11 1.00
C VAL A 431 -14.02 22.85 1.74
N ASN A 432 -15.27 22.77 1.26
CA ASN A 432 -16.39 23.50 1.87
C ASN A 432 -16.67 23.02 3.30
N LYS A 433 -16.71 23.94 4.27
CA LYS A 433 -16.91 23.60 5.69
C LYS A 433 -18.32 23.09 6.03
N ASP A 434 -19.32 23.39 5.21
CA ASP A 434 -20.70 22.95 5.45
C ASP A 434 -20.89 21.50 4.97
N ILE A 435 -20.96 20.56 5.91
CA ILE A 435 -21.08 19.12 5.61
C ILE A 435 -22.33 18.76 4.79
N ASP A 436 -23.42 19.51 4.93
CA ASP A 436 -24.65 19.26 4.15
C ASP A 436 -24.52 19.69 2.69
N ASN A 437 -23.57 20.60 2.41
CA ASN A 437 -23.33 21.17 1.09
C ASN A 437 -22.01 20.69 0.46
N ASN A 438 -21.07 20.13 1.23
CA ASN A 438 -19.83 19.53 0.73
C ASN A 438 -20.06 18.08 0.26
N MET A 439 -20.82 17.99 -0.83
CA MET A 439 -21.34 16.74 -1.35
C MET A 439 -20.39 16.14 -2.38
N VAL A 440 -19.93 14.93 -2.10
CA VAL A 440 -19.54 13.97 -3.15
C VAL A 440 -20.82 13.31 -3.66
N LEU A 441 -21.00 13.23 -4.97
CA LEU A 441 -22.05 12.39 -5.55
C LEU A 441 -21.46 10.99 -5.80
N LYS A 442 -21.91 9.99 -5.03
CA LYS A 442 -21.61 8.58 -5.24
C LYS A 442 -22.67 7.97 -6.16
N ILE A 443 -22.27 7.47 -7.32
CA ILE A 443 -23.16 6.82 -8.27
C ILE A 443 -22.86 5.33 -8.25
N ASP A 444 -23.74 4.56 -7.61
CA ASP A 444 -23.60 3.10 -7.53
C ASP A 444 -23.92 2.49 -8.89
N MET A 445 -22.97 1.75 -9.44
CA MET A 445 -23.07 1.14 -10.76
C MET A 445 -23.53 -0.31 -10.63
N PRO A 446 -23.99 -0.94 -11.73
CA PRO A 446 -24.14 -2.39 -11.74
C PRO A 446 -22.82 -3.07 -11.34
N GLU A 447 -22.90 -4.14 -10.55
CA GLU A 447 -21.75 -4.94 -10.18
C GLU A 447 -20.96 -5.37 -11.42
N ILE A 448 -19.64 -5.32 -11.31
CA ILE A 448 -18.70 -5.76 -12.35
C ILE A 448 -18.23 -7.18 -12.04
N MET A 449 -18.00 -7.96 -13.09
CA MET A 449 -17.53 -9.34 -12.96
C MET A 449 -16.01 -9.37 -13.09
N LYS A 450 -15.33 -10.04 -12.15
CA LYS A 450 -13.97 -10.59 -12.35
C LYS A 450 -14.17 -12.01 -12.85
N ASP A 451 -13.78 -12.30 -14.08
CA ASP A 451 -13.88 -13.66 -14.61
C ASP A 451 -13.08 -14.62 -13.73
N ALA A 452 -13.62 -15.83 -13.54
CA ALA A 452 -12.89 -16.87 -12.83
C ALA A 452 -11.67 -17.30 -13.64
N PRO A 453 -10.55 -17.65 -12.98
CA PRO A 453 -9.31 -18.01 -13.65
C PRO A 453 -9.42 -19.31 -14.44
N THR A 454 -10.34 -20.19 -14.04
CA THR A 454 -10.60 -21.47 -14.67
C THR A 454 -12.09 -21.82 -14.70
N LYS A 455 -12.44 -22.88 -15.42
CA LYS A 455 -13.74 -23.56 -15.36
C LYS A 455 -13.55 -24.92 -14.66
N PRO A 456 -14.61 -25.51 -14.09
CA PRO A 456 -14.59 -26.90 -13.64
C PRO A 456 -13.97 -27.80 -14.72
N PHE A 457 -13.13 -28.74 -14.31
CA PHE A 457 -12.40 -29.59 -15.25
C PHE A 457 -13.39 -30.42 -16.07
N GLN A 458 -14.37 -30.99 -15.38
CA GLN A 458 -15.51 -31.67 -15.98
C GLN A 458 -16.82 -31.19 -15.32
N GLY A 459 -17.94 -31.30 -16.03
CA GLY A 459 -19.24 -30.98 -15.45
C GLY A 459 -19.53 -29.48 -15.31
N GLU A 460 -20.33 -29.14 -14.31
CA GLU A 460 -20.75 -27.77 -13.97
C GLU A 460 -20.12 -27.26 -12.68
N TYR A 461 -19.54 -28.11 -11.83
CA TYR A 461 -18.96 -27.73 -10.55
C TYR A 461 -17.58 -28.33 -10.29
N SER A 462 -16.77 -27.62 -9.52
CA SER A 462 -15.56 -28.14 -8.86
C SER A 462 -15.53 -27.62 -7.42
N TYR A 463 -14.58 -28.05 -6.60
CA TYR A 463 -14.32 -27.41 -5.31
C TYR A 463 -13.32 -26.26 -5.47
N PHE A 464 -13.43 -25.20 -4.67
CA PHE A 464 -12.55 -24.04 -4.66
C PHE A 464 -12.17 -23.68 -3.22
N SER A 465 -10.88 -23.43 -2.98
CA SER A 465 -10.32 -23.12 -1.67
C SER A 465 -10.69 -21.75 -1.10
N ASP A 466 -11.26 -20.88 -1.93
CA ASP A 466 -11.19 -19.43 -1.79
C ASP A 466 -9.79 -18.85 -2.08
N GLU A 467 -9.73 -17.53 -2.26
CA GLU A 467 -8.50 -16.74 -2.43
C GLU A 467 -8.46 -15.65 -1.35
N GLY A 468 -7.31 -15.45 -0.70
CA GLY A 468 -7.10 -14.43 0.32
C GLY A 468 -5.82 -14.66 1.12
N ASP A 469 -5.41 -13.64 1.88
CA ASP A 469 -4.29 -13.72 2.81
C ASP A 469 -4.77 -14.28 4.17
N ASN A 470 -3.88 -14.93 4.93
CA ASN A 470 -4.15 -15.56 6.22
C ASN A 470 -5.29 -16.59 6.23
N LEU A 471 -5.57 -17.18 5.07
CA LEU A 471 -6.65 -18.14 4.86
C LEU A 471 -6.25 -19.52 5.36
N THR A 472 -7.19 -20.25 5.96
CA THR A 472 -7.08 -21.69 6.15
C THR A 472 -8.40 -22.33 5.72
N SER A 473 -8.35 -23.06 4.61
CA SER A 473 -9.51 -23.75 4.05
C SER A 473 -9.22 -25.24 3.97
N THR A 474 -10.13 -26.06 4.47
CA THR A 474 -10.04 -27.53 4.42
C THR A 474 -11.20 -28.18 3.69
N ILE A 475 -10.92 -29.32 3.06
CA ILE A 475 -11.92 -30.24 2.49
C ILE A 475 -11.51 -31.68 2.79
N THR A 476 -12.38 -32.42 3.46
CA THR A 476 -12.05 -33.73 4.07
C THR A 476 -12.93 -34.86 3.57
N THR A 477 -12.35 -36.01 3.23
CA THR A 477 -13.10 -37.21 2.83
C THR A 477 -13.93 -37.75 3.99
N PRO A 478 -14.99 -38.54 3.73
CA PRO A 478 -15.50 -39.47 4.73
C PRO A 478 -14.42 -40.50 5.13
N GLU A 479 -14.73 -41.33 6.12
CA GLU A 479 -13.88 -42.47 6.49
C GLU A 479 -13.73 -43.43 5.29
N ILE A 480 -12.48 -43.75 4.96
CA ILE A 480 -12.07 -44.76 3.97
C ILE A 480 -11.46 -45.94 4.74
N ASP A 481 -12.02 -47.14 4.53
CA ASP A 481 -11.56 -48.36 5.18
C ASP A 481 -10.47 -49.05 4.35
N LEU A 482 -9.22 -48.99 4.82
CA LEU A 482 -8.06 -49.62 4.20
C LEU A 482 -7.59 -50.85 4.99
N THR A 483 -8.37 -51.36 5.94
CA THR A 483 -7.90 -52.37 6.91
C THR A 483 -7.51 -53.71 6.29
N ASP A 484 -8.23 -54.12 5.24
CA ASP A 484 -7.98 -55.37 4.49
C ASP A 484 -7.30 -55.13 3.12
N ALA A 485 -6.95 -53.88 2.82
CA ALA A 485 -6.36 -53.49 1.54
C ALA A 485 -4.94 -54.07 1.34
N THR A 486 -4.51 -54.18 0.08
CA THR A 486 -3.10 -54.46 -0.27
C THR A 486 -2.43 -53.30 -1.00
N GLU A 487 -3.21 -52.50 -1.71
CA GLU A 487 -2.79 -51.26 -2.35
C GLU A 487 -3.93 -50.23 -2.26
N ALA A 488 -3.57 -48.95 -2.16
CA ALA A 488 -4.52 -47.85 -2.18
C ALA A 488 -3.92 -46.65 -2.90
N THR A 489 -4.71 -45.98 -3.73
CA THR A 489 -4.31 -44.78 -4.47
C THR A 489 -5.43 -43.75 -4.46
N MET A 490 -5.06 -42.48 -4.57
CA MET A 490 -5.99 -41.38 -4.84
C MET A 490 -5.63 -40.73 -6.17
N THR A 491 -6.63 -40.42 -6.98
CA THR A 491 -6.48 -39.52 -8.14
C THR A 491 -7.36 -38.30 -7.93
N VAL A 492 -6.87 -37.14 -8.34
CA VAL A 492 -7.58 -35.86 -8.25
C VAL A 492 -7.13 -34.96 -9.40
N ASP A 493 -8.08 -34.34 -10.08
CA ASP A 493 -7.79 -33.23 -10.98
C ASP A 493 -7.66 -31.95 -10.14
N MET A 494 -6.58 -31.21 -10.35
CA MET A 494 -6.35 -29.96 -9.63
C MET A 494 -5.85 -28.84 -10.53
N TRP A 495 -6.36 -27.64 -10.28
CA TRP A 495 -5.86 -26.40 -10.82
C TRP A 495 -5.37 -25.55 -9.65
N ARG A 496 -4.18 -24.95 -9.77
CA ARG A 496 -3.54 -24.23 -8.67
C ARG A 496 -2.90 -22.95 -9.15
N SER A 497 -3.05 -21.90 -8.35
CA SER A 497 -2.25 -20.68 -8.37
C SER A 497 -1.93 -20.32 -6.93
N ILE A 498 -0.73 -20.73 -6.48
CA ILE A 498 -0.31 -20.66 -5.07
C ILE A 498 1.00 -19.85 -4.99
N GLU A 499 1.11 -18.95 -4.01
CA GLU A 499 2.36 -18.21 -3.84
C GLU A 499 3.51 -19.14 -3.43
N LYS A 500 4.58 -19.10 -4.22
CA LYS A 500 5.65 -20.09 -4.13
C LYS A 500 6.53 -19.92 -2.88
N ASN A 501 6.56 -20.97 -2.06
CA ASN A 501 7.23 -21.13 -0.77
C ASN A 501 6.60 -20.40 0.43
N TYR A 502 5.43 -19.78 0.25
CA TYR A 502 4.75 -18.99 1.27
C TYR A 502 3.39 -19.60 1.57
N ASP A 503 2.60 -19.77 0.52
CA ASP A 503 1.32 -20.49 0.58
C ASP A 503 1.49 -21.97 0.24
N PHE A 504 0.63 -22.81 0.83
CA PHE A 504 0.69 -24.25 0.64
C PHE A 504 -0.70 -24.88 0.55
N LEU A 505 -0.83 -25.85 -0.35
CA LEU A 505 -1.86 -26.87 -0.29
C LEU A 505 -1.23 -28.14 0.29
N TYR A 506 -1.70 -28.57 1.45
CA TYR A 506 -1.32 -29.84 2.06
C TYR A 506 -2.37 -30.90 1.78
N LEU A 507 -1.93 -32.14 1.57
CA LEU A 507 -2.77 -33.32 1.72
C LEU A 507 -2.35 -34.06 2.99
N ASN A 508 -3.23 -34.13 3.96
CA ASN A 508 -3.00 -34.81 5.23
C ASN A 508 -3.84 -36.08 5.34
N ALA A 509 -3.26 -37.15 5.90
CA ALA A 509 -3.93 -38.39 6.25
C ALA A 509 -4.21 -38.41 7.75
N ILE A 510 -5.48 -38.61 8.12
CA ILE A 510 -5.95 -38.57 9.51
C ILE A 510 -6.39 -39.98 9.91
N ASP A 511 -5.70 -40.56 10.87
CA ASP A 511 -6.03 -41.87 11.44
C ASP A 511 -7.34 -41.77 12.26
N VAL A 512 -8.36 -42.52 11.88
CA VAL A 512 -9.71 -42.39 12.48
C VAL A 512 -9.73 -42.84 13.95
N ASP A 513 -8.86 -43.78 14.33
CA ASP A 513 -8.83 -44.34 15.68
C ASP A 513 -8.05 -43.44 16.65
N THR A 514 -6.96 -42.81 16.20
CA THR A 514 -6.08 -41.99 17.06
C THR A 514 -6.33 -40.49 16.92
N GLY A 515 -6.84 -40.04 15.77
CA GLY A 515 -6.88 -38.63 15.38
C GLY A 515 -5.51 -38.05 15.04
N GLU A 516 -4.48 -38.88 14.91
CA GLU A 516 -3.15 -38.42 14.47
C GLU A 516 -3.18 -38.07 12.99
N GLU A 517 -2.52 -36.95 12.67
CA GLU A 517 -2.43 -36.39 11.33
C GLU A 517 -0.99 -36.54 10.80
N GLU A 518 -0.87 -37.00 9.57
CA GLU A 518 0.40 -37.18 8.87
C GLU A 518 0.34 -36.54 7.48
N LEU A 519 1.34 -35.73 7.14
CA LEU A 519 1.45 -35.10 5.83
C LEU A 519 1.76 -36.16 4.76
N VAL A 520 0.91 -36.22 3.73
CA VAL A 520 1.07 -37.09 2.55
C VAL A 520 1.92 -36.40 1.49
N GLU A 521 1.51 -35.20 1.08
CA GLU A 521 2.13 -34.41 0.00
C GLU A 521 1.81 -32.92 0.20
N ASP A 522 2.64 -32.04 -0.37
CA ASP A 522 2.45 -30.59 -0.33
C ASP A 522 2.72 -29.93 -1.68
N TRP A 523 1.97 -28.87 -1.99
CA TRP A 523 2.14 -28.07 -3.19
C TRP A 523 2.25 -26.58 -2.86
N SER A 524 3.15 -25.91 -3.57
CA SER A 524 3.40 -24.48 -3.46
C SER A 524 3.92 -23.97 -4.81
N ASP A 525 3.03 -24.03 -5.81
CA ASP A 525 3.32 -23.72 -7.21
C ASP A 525 2.13 -23.06 -7.94
N ASP A 526 2.44 -22.52 -9.12
CA ASP A 526 1.53 -21.67 -9.90
C ASP A 526 1.45 -22.18 -11.36
N PRO A 527 0.97 -23.42 -11.61
CA PRO A 527 0.87 -23.96 -12.96
C PRO A 527 -0.21 -23.28 -13.81
N GLU A 528 -1.28 -22.76 -13.18
CA GLU A 528 -2.45 -22.14 -13.85
C GLU A 528 -3.11 -23.03 -14.93
N GLU A 529 -2.95 -24.36 -14.81
CA GLU A 529 -3.60 -25.35 -15.67
C GLU A 529 -4.10 -26.55 -14.84
N TRP A 530 -5.10 -27.27 -15.37
CA TRP A 530 -5.61 -28.48 -14.72
C TRP A 530 -4.65 -29.65 -14.94
N GLU A 531 -4.28 -30.31 -13.86
CA GLU A 531 -3.41 -31.48 -13.82
C GLU A 531 -4.09 -32.61 -13.05
N GLU A 532 -4.11 -33.81 -13.63
CA GLU A 532 -4.48 -35.04 -12.92
C GLU A 532 -3.27 -35.50 -12.09
N VAL A 533 -3.45 -35.61 -10.77
CA VAL A 533 -2.42 -36.05 -9.83
C VAL A 533 -2.81 -37.40 -9.24
N GLU A 534 -1.90 -38.36 -9.34
CA GLU A 534 -2.01 -39.69 -8.71
C GLU A 534 -1.13 -39.74 -7.46
N ILE A 535 -1.72 -40.17 -6.33
CA ILE A 535 -1.12 -40.15 -5.00
C ILE A 535 -1.15 -41.58 -4.44
N ASP A 536 0.02 -42.08 -4.05
CA ASP A 536 0.15 -43.41 -3.42
C ASP A 536 -0.26 -43.33 -1.94
N LEU A 537 -1.22 -44.16 -1.55
CA LEU A 537 -1.73 -44.25 -0.17
C LEU A 537 -1.33 -45.56 0.52
N SER A 538 -0.38 -46.31 -0.07
CA SER A 538 0.01 -47.64 0.41
C SER A 538 0.56 -47.65 1.84
N ASP A 539 1.14 -46.55 2.31
CA ASP A 539 1.65 -46.43 3.69
C ASP A 539 0.52 -46.45 4.74
N TYR A 540 -0.72 -46.20 4.34
CA TYR A 540 -1.89 -46.16 5.21
C TYR A 540 -2.75 -47.43 5.16
N VAL A 541 -2.33 -48.43 4.37
CA VAL A 541 -2.95 -49.75 4.33
C VAL A 541 -2.92 -50.41 5.72
N GLY A 542 -4.02 -51.06 6.08
CA GLY A 542 -4.23 -51.68 7.40
C GLY A 542 -4.94 -50.78 8.41
N LYS A 543 -5.37 -49.57 8.03
CA LYS A 543 -6.02 -48.59 8.91
C LYS A 543 -7.33 -48.06 8.33
N LYS A 544 -8.09 -47.32 9.14
CA LYS A 544 -9.21 -46.47 8.69
C LYS A 544 -8.74 -45.03 8.66
N MET A 545 -8.89 -44.38 7.52
CA MET A 545 -8.31 -43.06 7.27
C MET A 545 -9.37 -42.06 6.82
N LYS A 546 -9.12 -40.78 7.08
CA LYS A 546 -9.66 -39.68 6.27
C LYS A 546 -8.50 -38.99 5.57
N PHE A 547 -8.77 -38.36 4.44
CA PHE A 547 -7.80 -37.53 3.73
C PHE A 547 -8.34 -36.11 3.65
N GLN A 548 -7.51 -35.13 4.02
CA GLN A 548 -7.88 -33.72 4.08
C GLN A 548 -6.94 -32.92 3.19
N PHE A 549 -7.51 -32.14 2.27
CA PHE A 549 -6.76 -31.05 1.65
C PHE A 549 -6.89 -29.82 2.55
N GLU A 550 -5.78 -29.16 2.84
CA GLU A 550 -5.69 -27.96 3.66
C GLU A 550 -4.91 -26.90 2.87
N TYR A 551 -5.59 -25.84 2.45
CA TYR A 551 -4.97 -24.68 1.82
C TYR A 551 -4.72 -23.61 2.88
N VAL A 552 -3.45 -23.24 3.05
CA VAL A 552 -2.98 -22.26 4.02
C VAL A 552 -2.25 -21.15 3.28
N THR A 553 -2.67 -19.90 3.49
CA THR A 553 -1.94 -18.73 2.97
C THR A 553 -1.27 -17.94 4.07
N ASP A 554 -0.17 -17.29 3.69
CA ASP A 554 0.53 -16.38 4.58
C ASP A 554 -0.14 -14.99 4.60
N ALA A 555 0.48 -14.01 5.24
CA ALA A 555 -0.15 -12.72 5.44
C ALA A 555 -0.07 -11.78 4.23
N ALA A 556 0.36 -12.21 3.05
CA ALA A 556 0.47 -11.34 1.88
C ALA A 556 0.39 -12.09 0.54
N MET A 557 0.31 -11.31 -0.54
CA MET A 557 0.40 -11.80 -1.93
C MET A 557 -0.59 -12.92 -2.26
N THR A 558 -1.89 -12.62 -2.12
CA THR A 558 -2.96 -13.50 -2.60
C THR A 558 -2.82 -13.87 -4.08
N LYS A 559 -2.80 -15.18 -4.36
CA LYS A 559 -2.96 -15.79 -5.68
C LYS A 559 -4.37 -16.35 -5.89
N GLN A 560 -4.64 -16.98 -7.02
CA GLN A 560 -6.01 -17.37 -7.41
C GLN A 560 -6.52 -18.66 -6.71
N GLY A 561 -5.77 -19.18 -5.74
CA GLY A 561 -6.14 -20.32 -4.90
C GLY A 561 -6.07 -21.67 -5.61
N VAL A 562 -6.87 -22.62 -5.11
CA VAL A 562 -6.86 -24.02 -5.51
C VAL A 562 -8.27 -24.47 -5.91
N TYR A 563 -8.36 -25.17 -7.04
CA TYR A 563 -9.57 -25.84 -7.47
C TYR A 563 -9.32 -27.35 -7.56
N LEU A 564 -10.25 -28.15 -7.04
CA LEU A 564 -10.17 -29.61 -7.02
C LEU A 564 -11.41 -30.21 -7.71
N ASP A 565 -11.21 -31.24 -8.52
CA ASP A 565 -12.26 -31.94 -9.25
C ASP A 565 -11.93 -33.44 -9.36
N ASN A 566 -12.93 -34.27 -9.67
CA ASN A 566 -12.83 -35.73 -9.87
C ASN A 566 -11.96 -36.46 -8.83
N ILE A 567 -12.23 -36.26 -7.55
CA ILE A 567 -11.50 -36.92 -6.47
C ILE A 567 -11.94 -38.39 -6.40
N VAL A 568 -11.02 -39.31 -6.59
CA VAL A 568 -11.27 -40.76 -6.58
C VAL A 568 -10.27 -41.44 -5.66
N VAL A 569 -10.74 -42.32 -4.77
CA VAL A 569 -9.89 -43.23 -3.99
C VAL A 569 -10.15 -44.65 -4.46
N SER A 570 -9.09 -45.33 -4.89
CA SER A 570 -9.12 -46.72 -5.33
C SER A 570 -8.38 -47.61 -4.34
N VAL A 571 -8.97 -48.78 -4.04
CA VAL A 571 -8.39 -49.80 -3.16
C VAL A 571 -8.40 -51.13 -3.89
N ASP A 572 -7.24 -51.76 -4.01
CA ASP A 572 -7.04 -53.01 -4.76
C ASP A 572 -7.63 -52.96 -6.20
N GLY A 573 -7.55 -51.79 -6.82
CA GLY A 573 -8.06 -51.51 -8.18
C GLY A 573 -9.56 -51.23 -8.29
N GLU A 574 -10.30 -51.15 -7.18
CA GLU A 574 -11.72 -50.75 -7.15
C GLU A 574 -11.90 -49.34 -6.57
N GLU A 575 -12.69 -48.49 -7.23
CA GLU A 575 -13.05 -47.15 -6.74
C GLU A 575 -13.98 -47.27 -5.52
N VAL A 576 -13.46 -46.96 -4.33
CA VAL A 576 -14.22 -47.02 -3.06
C VAL A 576 -14.83 -45.68 -2.67
N PHE A 577 -14.30 -44.58 -3.21
CA PHE A 577 -14.83 -43.23 -3.06
C PHE A 577 -14.66 -42.44 -4.35
N THR A 578 -15.69 -41.67 -4.72
CA THR A 578 -15.67 -40.75 -5.86
C THR A 578 -16.46 -39.49 -5.53
N ASP A 579 -15.91 -38.32 -5.85
CA ASP A 579 -16.57 -37.02 -5.75
C ASP A 579 -16.09 -36.10 -6.88
N ASP A 580 -16.98 -35.87 -7.85
CA ASP A 580 -16.81 -34.98 -9.01
C ASP A 580 -17.39 -33.58 -8.74
N ALA A 581 -17.59 -33.23 -7.46
CA ALA A 581 -18.25 -32.00 -7.02
C ALA A 581 -19.69 -31.82 -7.54
N GLU A 582 -20.29 -32.81 -8.21
CA GLU A 582 -21.63 -32.68 -8.77
C GLU A 582 -22.73 -32.99 -7.75
N GLY A 583 -23.73 -32.10 -7.69
CA GLY A 583 -24.86 -32.26 -6.77
C GLY A 583 -24.50 -31.87 -5.33
N LYS A 584 -24.77 -32.75 -4.36
CA LYS A 584 -24.46 -32.47 -2.94
C LYS A 584 -23.03 -32.96 -2.66
N PRO A 585 -22.13 -32.12 -2.10
CA PRO A 585 -20.79 -32.54 -1.71
C PRO A 585 -20.81 -33.79 -0.83
N LYS A 586 -19.94 -34.77 -1.14
CA LYS A 586 -19.74 -35.98 -0.33
C LYS A 586 -18.56 -35.82 0.63
N MET A 587 -17.74 -34.80 0.43
CA MET A 587 -16.69 -34.34 1.35
C MET A 587 -17.25 -33.33 2.37
N ASP A 588 -16.57 -33.22 3.51
CA ASP A 588 -16.82 -32.21 4.53
C ASP A 588 -16.04 -30.94 4.18
N LEU A 589 -16.73 -29.82 4.03
CA LEU A 589 -16.16 -28.54 3.59
C LEU A 589 -16.07 -27.57 4.77
N ASP A 590 -14.90 -27.00 4.99
CA ASP A 590 -14.67 -25.90 5.94
C ASP A 590 -13.74 -24.87 5.29
N GLY A 591 -14.29 -23.78 4.76
CA GLY A 591 -13.56 -22.81 3.93
C GLY A 591 -13.63 -23.12 2.43
N PHE A 592 -13.44 -24.39 2.01
CA PHE A 592 -13.70 -24.77 0.62
C PHE A 592 -15.18 -24.61 0.24
N THR A 593 -15.44 -24.21 -1.00
CA THR A 593 -16.79 -24.01 -1.54
C THR A 593 -17.00 -24.79 -2.84
N GLN A 594 -18.25 -25.07 -3.17
CA GLN A 594 -18.63 -25.63 -4.47
C GLN A 594 -18.68 -24.49 -5.50
N PHE A 595 -17.72 -24.49 -6.42
CA PHE A 595 -17.52 -23.47 -7.44
C PHE A 595 -18.25 -23.84 -8.74
N ASP A 596 -19.03 -22.91 -9.28
CA ASP A 596 -19.94 -23.13 -10.42
C ASP A 596 -19.36 -22.65 -11.77
N GLY A 597 -18.05 -22.39 -11.82
CA GLY A 597 -17.39 -21.84 -13.00
C GLY A 597 -17.64 -20.36 -13.26
N LYS A 598 -18.42 -19.64 -12.43
CA LYS A 598 -18.67 -18.21 -12.62
C LYS A 598 -17.67 -17.35 -11.85
N GLY A 599 -17.37 -16.19 -12.42
CA GLY A 599 -16.55 -15.18 -11.78
C GLY A 599 -17.20 -14.58 -10.52
N LYS A 600 -16.40 -13.85 -9.74
CA LYS A 600 -16.88 -13.07 -8.58
C LYS A 600 -17.42 -11.71 -9.06
N LYS A 601 -18.46 -11.24 -8.39
CA LYS A 601 -19.03 -9.90 -8.60
C LYS A 601 -18.44 -8.94 -7.60
N TYR A 602 -18.19 -7.71 -8.06
CA TYR A 602 -17.65 -6.65 -7.23
C TYR A 602 -18.46 -5.37 -7.42
N ASP A 603 -18.56 -4.60 -6.35
CA ASP A 603 -19.11 -3.25 -6.42
C ASP A 603 -18.26 -2.36 -7.31
N ALA A 604 -18.91 -1.45 -8.02
CA ALA A 604 -18.26 -0.40 -8.77
C ALA A 604 -19.08 0.87 -8.63
N TYR A 605 -18.40 2.01 -8.55
CA TYR A 605 -19.08 3.30 -8.45
C TYR A 605 -18.23 4.44 -8.95
N TYR A 606 -18.90 5.52 -9.33
CA TYR A 606 -18.25 6.80 -9.57
C TYR A 606 -18.38 7.69 -8.34
N LEU A 607 -17.31 8.40 -7.98
CA LEU A 607 -17.35 9.50 -7.03
C LEU A 607 -17.14 10.81 -7.80
N VAL A 608 -18.08 11.73 -7.68
CA VAL A 608 -18.02 13.02 -8.38
C VAL A 608 -17.89 14.13 -7.36
N GLU A 609 -16.83 14.92 -7.49
CA GLU A 609 -16.55 16.07 -6.62
C GLU A 609 -16.24 17.32 -7.45
N LEU A 610 -16.21 18.47 -6.79
CA LEU A 610 -15.81 19.75 -7.38
C LEU A 610 -14.53 20.21 -6.69
N ARG A 611 -13.48 20.46 -7.47
CA ARG A 611 -12.19 20.95 -6.98
C ARG A 611 -11.99 22.39 -7.40
N SER A 612 -11.49 23.19 -6.47
CA SER A 612 -11.27 24.64 -6.62
C SER A 612 -9.82 24.98 -6.29
N TYR A 613 -9.53 26.25 -6.07
CA TYR A 613 -8.23 26.71 -5.58
C TYR A 613 -8.37 27.46 -4.25
N ASN A 614 -9.16 26.91 -3.34
CA ASN A 614 -9.40 27.45 -2.00
C ASN A 614 -8.94 26.43 -0.94
N GLY A 615 -8.59 26.89 0.25
CA GLY A 615 -8.18 26.02 1.36
C GLY A 615 -6.98 25.15 1.00
N ALA A 616 -6.95 23.91 1.48
CA ALA A 616 -5.93 22.92 1.11
C ALA A 616 -5.73 22.76 -0.42
N ASP A 617 -6.78 22.93 -1.24
CA ASP A 617 -6.68 22.80 -2.69
C ASP A 617 -6.02 24.01 -3.40
N GLU A 618 -5.63 25.06 -2.67
CA GLU A 618 -4.73 26.09 -3.20
C GLU A 618 -3.42 25.47 -3.74
N GLY A 619 -2.97 24.37 -3.14
CA GLY A 619 -1.79 23.60 -3.55
C GLY A 619 -1.84 23.09 -5.00
N LEU A 620 -3.03 22.89 -5.58
CA LEU A 620 -3.19 22.45 -6.98
C LEU A 620 -2.57 23.42 -7.99
N LYS A 621 -2.37 24.69 -7.61
CA LYS A 621 -1.67 25.68 -8.44
C LYS A 621 -0.16 25.44 -8.52
N TYR A 622 0.41 24.79 -7.50
CA TYR A 622 1.83 24.83 -7.20
C TYR A 622 2.45 23.42 -7.11
N PHE A 623 2.28 22.60 -8.15
CA PHE A 623 3.03 21.35 -8.25
C PHE A 623 4.41 21.62 -8.86
N ARG A 624 5.40 21.83 -7.98
CA ARG A 624 6.73 22.34 -8.35
C ARG A 624 7.51 21.38 -9.26
N ARG A 625 8.12 21.90 -10.32
CA ARG A 625 9.05 21.21 -11.22
C ARG A 625 10.21 22.15 -11.58
N GLY A 626 11.34 22.00 -10.92
CA GLY A 626 12.48 22.91 -11.01
C GLY A 626 12.10 24.31 -10.52
N GLU A 627 12.23 25.26 -11.42
CA GLU A 627 11.83 26.65 -11.22
C GLU A 627 10.44 26.95 -11.82
N THR A 628 9.74 25.93 -12.31
CA THR A 628 8.40 26.01 -12.91
C THR A 628 7.37 25.31 -12.02
N PHE A 629 6.08 25.50 -12.33
CA PHE A 629 4.98 24.83 -11.66
C PHE A 629 4.05 24.22 -12.70
N LEU A 630 3.62 22.99 -12.44
CA LEU A 630 2.47 22.39 -13.09
C LEU A 630 1.22 22.78 -12.27
N THR A 631 0.17 23.18 -12.97
CA THR A 631 -1.12 23.54 -12.38
C THR A 631 -2.14 22.46 -12.70
N TYR A 632 -2.86 21.99 -11.70
CA TYR A 632 -4.00 21.09 -11.83
C TYR A 632 -5.28 21.92 -11.98
N ASP A 633 -6.00 21.76 -13.08
CA ASP A 633 -7.13 22.64 -13.43
C ASP A 633 -8.37 22.40 -12.58
N PRO A 634 -9.05 23.45 -12.06
CA PRO A 634 -10.22 23.29 -11.21
C PRO A 634 -11.45 22.89 -12.04
N GLY A 635 -12.37 22.17 -11.41
CA GLY A 635 -13.55 21.67 -12.08
C GLY A 635 -14.16 20.45 -11.41
N MET A 636 -15.12 19.84 -12.12
CA MET A 636 -15.73 18.60 -11.69
C MET A 636 -14.76 17.45 -11.94
N VAL A 637 -14.25 16.82 -10.90
CA VAL A 637 -13.39 15.63 -10.98
C VAL A 637 -14.27 14.40 -10.80
N ILE A 638 -14.05 13.40 -11.66
CA ILE A 638 -14.75 12.13 -11.61
C ILE A 638 -13.72 11.06 -11.28
N TRP A 639 -13.97 10.35 -10.19
CA TRP A 639 -13.21 9.18 -9.78
C TRP A 639 -14.01 7.93 -10.12
N TYR A 640 -13.33 6.87 -10.53
CA TYR A 640 -13.91 5.55 -10.69
C TYR A 640 -13.27 4.59 -9.69
N TYR A 641 -14.12 3.89 -8.94
CA TYR A 641 -13.71 2.82 -8.03
C TYR A 641 -14.03 1.46 -8.67
N ASP A 642 -13.02 0.60 -8.76
CA ASP A 642 -13.11 -0.77 -9.26
C ASP A 642 -12.96 -1.75 -8.10
N GLY A 643 -14.08 -2.29 -7.61
CA GLY A 643 -14.08 -3.18 -6.44
C GLY A 643 -13.32 -4.49 -6.64
N LYS A 644 -12.95 -4.87 -7.86
CA LYS A 644 -12.09 -6.05 -8.08
C LYS A 644 -10.71 -5.91 -7.42
N TYR A 645 -10.28 -4.67 -7.17
CA TYR A 645 -9.02 -4.30 -6.54
C TYR A 645 -9.22 -3.58 -5.20
N GLY A 646 -10.48 -3.51 -4.75
CA GLY A 646 -10.89 -2.75 -3.57
C GLY A 646 -10.35 -3.31 -2.27
N ALA A 647 -10.66 -4.58 -1.98
CA ALA A 647 -10.28 -5.24 -0.73
C ALA A 647 -8.75 -5.29 -0.53
N THR A 648 -7.99 -5.46 -1.61
CA THR A 648 -6.51 -5.50 -1.59
C THR A 648 -5.86 -4.12 -1.74
N GLU A 649 -6.67 -3.06 -1.84
CA GLU A 649 -6.23 -1.67 -2.06
C GLU A 649 -5.23 -1.52 -3.21
N ASP A 650 -5.40 -2.31 -4.27
CA ASP A 650 -4.40 -2.46 -5.33
C ASP A 650 -4.57 -1.40 -6.42
N ASN A 651 -3.65 -0.43 -6.45
CA ASN A 651 -3.57 0.57 -7.51
C ASN A 651 -2.33 0.43 -8.41
N LYS A 652 -1.77 -0.78 -8.51
CA LYS A 652 -0.57 -1.10 -9.31
C LYS A 652 -0.90 -1.19 -10.80
N THR A 653 -1.31 -0.08 -11.40
CA THR A 653 -1.77 0.01 -12.79
C THR A 653 -0.71 -0.44 -13.81
N SER A 654 0.57 -0.43 -13.45
CA SER A 654 1.66 -1.03 -14.24
C SER A 654 1.54 -2.55 -14.42
N LEU A 655 0.92 -3.25 -13.46
CA LEU A 655 0.66 -4.70 -13.53
C LEU A 655 -0.66 -5.01 -14.25
N HIS A 656 -1.65 -4.13 -14.14
CA HIS A 656 -2.96 -4.28 -14.76
C HIS A 656 -3.41 -2.99 -15.48
N PRO A 657 -2.81 -2.66 -16.63
CA PRO A 657 -3.10 -1.41 -17.36
C PRO A 657 -4.59 -1.17 -17.58
N GLY A 658 -5.05 0.03 -17.23
CA GLY A 658 -6.44 0.44 -17.34
C GLY A 658 -7.30 0.15 -16.11
N HIS A 659 -6.74 -0.54 -15.11
CA HIS A 659 -7.44 -1.00 -13.91
C HIS A 659 -6.65 -0.65 -12.64
N GLY A 660 -7.34 -0.68 -11.52
CA GLY A 660 -6.82 -0.32 -10.20
C GLY A 660 -7.98 0.07 -9.29
N MET A 661 -7.76 0.05 -7.98
CA MET A 661 -8.80 0.33 -6.99
C MET A 661 -9.50 1.67 -7.26
N LEU A 662 -8.73 2.73 -7.54
CA LEU A 662 -9.25 4.09 -7.62
C LEU A 662 -8.43 4.96 -8.56
N GLY A 663 -9.09 5.65 -9.50
CA GLY A 663 -8.42 6.59 -10.41
C GLY A 663 -9.32 7.71 -10.89
N VAL A 664 -8.72 8.85 -11.26
CA VAL A 664 -9.44 9.97 -11.90
C VAL A 664 -9.66 9.69 -13.39
N VAL A 665 -10.85 10.02 -13.86
CA VAL A 665 -11.18 9.96 -15.29
C VAL A 665 -10.73 11.26 -15.95
N ASP A 666 -9.69 11.18 -16.78
CA ASP A 666 -9.14 12.34 -17.48
C ASP A 666 -10.07 12.85 -18.60
N SER A 667 -10.54 14.09 -18.49
CA SER A 667 -11.38 14.72 -19.52
C SER A 667 -10.64 15.00 -20.84
N HIS A 668 -9.29 15.01 -20.84
CA HIS A 668 -8.41 15.34 -21.97
C HIS A 668 -7.38 14.24 -22.25
N GLN A 669 -7.84 13.16 -22.90
CA GLN A 669 -7.11 11.94 -23.27
C GLN A 669 -5.85 12.08 -24.17
N GLN A 670 -5.29 13.27 -24.38
CA GLN A 670 -4.08 13.42 -25.20
C GLN A 670 -2.82 13.34 -24.35
N ILE A 671 -2.01 12.34 -24.67
CA ILE A 671 -0.72 12.06 -24.02
C ILE A 671 0.23 13.27 -24.14
N LYS A 672 0.78 13.66 -22.99
CA LYS A 672 1.83 14.66 -22.81
C LYS A 672 3.19 13.96 -22.82
N TYR A 673 4.16 14.56 -23.50
CA TYR A 673 5.47 13.96 -23.72
C TYR A 673 6.58 14.90 -23.27
N TRP A 674 7.66 14.33 -22.74
CA TRP A 674 8.90 15.06 -22.52
C TRP A 674 9.61 15.32 -23.85
N ASP A 675 10.14 16.53 -24.01
CA ASP A 675 10.91 17.00 -25.17
C ASP A 675 10.20 16.83 -26.52
N ASP A 676 8.86 16.86 -26.54
CA ASP A 676 8.02 16.56 -27.72
C ASP A 676 8.35 15.20 -28.37
N ASN A 677 8.85 14.26 -27.56
CA ASN A 677 9.29 12.94 -28.01
C ASN A 677 8.23 11.89 -27.65
N LYS A 678 7.55 11.35 -28.66
CA LYS A 678 6.51 10.32 -28.50
C LYS A 678 6.96 9.01 -27.84
N LYS A 679 8.27 8.81 -27.68
CA LYS A 679 8.85 7.66 -26.95
C LYS A 679 9.09 7.94 -25.46
N LYS A 680 8.81 9.17 -25.01
CA LYS A 680 9.00 9.63 -23.63
C LYS A 680 7.67 10.19 -23.10
N PRO A 681 6.61 9.37 -23.00
CA PRO A 681 5.40 9.83 -22.32
C PRO A 681 5.76 10.24 -20.89
N ALA A 682 5.07 11.26 -20.41
CA ALA A 682 5.18 11.67 -19.01
C ALA A 682 4.25 10.82 -18.13
N ASP A 683 4.61 10.69 -16.86
CA ASP A 683 3.84 9.88 -15.91
C ASP A 683 2.47 10.48 -15.62
N ALA A 684 1.60 9.67 -15.01
CA ALA A 684 0.19 9.92 -14.78
C ALA A 684 -0.05 11.28 -14.16
N ARG A 685 0.73 11.69 -13.16
CA ARG A 685 0.61 13.02 -12.52
C ARG A 685 0.69 14.19 -13.51
N TYR A 686 1.46 14.10 -14.58
CA TYR A 686 1.45 15.14 -15.62
C TYR A 686 0.24 15.00 -16.54
N GLN A 687 -0.12 13.75 -16.87
CA GLN A 687 -1.28 13.44 -17.71
C GLN A 687 -2.58 13.94 -17.07
N VAL A 688 -2.84 13.63 -15.81
CA VAL A 688 -4.13 13.92 -15.15
C VAL A 688 -4.25 15.35 -14.58
N SER A 689 -3.29 16.23 -14.87
CA SER A 689 -3.35 17.64 -14.43
C SER A 689 -4.53 18.42 -15.02
N ASP A 690 -5.02 18.03 -16.20
CA ASP A 690 -6.21 18.59 -16.86
C ASP A 690 -7.41 17.63 -16.83
N ALA A 691 -7.44 16.70 -15.87
CA ALA A 691 -8.50 15.70 -15.75
C ALA A 691 -9.88 16.30 -15.49
N ALA A 692 -9.95 17.42 -14.75
CA ALA A 692 -11.21 18.02 -14.35
C ALA A 692 -12.08 18.47 -15.55
N PHE A 693 -13.36 18.13 -15.49
CA PHE A 693 -14.36 18.62 -16.43
C PHE A 693 -14.70 20.08 -16.08
N SER A 694 -14.63 20.97 -17.06
CA SER A 694 -14.77 22.41 -16.86
C SER A 694 -15.23 23.14 -18.13
N PRO A 695 -15.99 24.24 -18.05
CA PRO A 695 -16.20 25.12 -19.20
C PRO A 695 -14.96 25.98 -19.51
N ASN A 696 -14.06 26.14 -18.54
CA ASN A 696 -12.84 26.92 -18.70
C ASN A 696 -11.84 26.17 -19.59
N ARG A 697 -10.95 26.93 -20.21
CA ARG A 697 -9.83 26.32 -20.92
C ARG A 697 -8.84 25.75 -19.91
N THR A 698 -8.16 24.66 -20.29
CA THR A 698 -7.09 24.10 -19.46
C THR A 698 -5.93 25.07 -19.36
N SER A 699 -5.16 24.98 -18.28
CA SER A 699 -3.91 25.71 -18.11
C SER A 699 -2.90 25.30 -19.19
N GLU A 700 -2.09 26.26 -19.62
CA GLU A 700 -0.95 25.95 -20.49
C GLU A 700 0.16 25.31 -19.65
N ILE A 701 0.76 24.23 -20.15
CA ILE A 701 1.91 23.59 -19.52
C ILE A 701 3.17 24.11 -20.21
N ASN A 702 4.11 24.62 -19.42
CA ASN A 702 5.44 25.01 -19.87
C ASN A 702 6.45 24.72 -18.76
N LEU A 703 6.97 23.49 -18.75
CA LEU A 703 7.89 22.99 -17.74
C LEU A 703 9.30 22.90 -18.32
N ASP A 704 10.28 23.27 -17.50
CA ASP A 704 11.70 23.00 -17.71
C ASP A 704 12.20 22.23 -16.50
N TYR A 705 12.40 20.93 -16.67
CA TYR A 705 12.62 20.00 -15.57
C TYR A 705 13.80 19.07 -15.81
N ILE A 706 14.31 18.45 -14.74
CA ILE A 706 15.40 17.46 -14.78
C ILE A 706 15.08 16.19 -15.57
N LEU A 707 13.83 16.01 -16.03
CA LEU A 707 13.41 14.93 -16.94
C LEU A 707 13.22 15.41 -18.39
N GLY A 708 13.27 16.72 -18.64
CA GLY A 708 13.14 17.33 -19.95
C GLY A 708 12.21 18.54 -19.94
N LYS A 709 11.96 19.10 -21.12
CA LYS A 709 11.01 20.20 -21.29
C LYS A 709 9.65 19.64 -21.68
N MET A 710 8.59 20.21 -21.12
CA MET A 710 7.23 19.85 -21.51
C MET A 710 6.46 21.09 -21.90
N TRP A 711 5.86 21.06 -23.08
CA TRP A 711 4.93 22.09 -23.51
C TRP A 711 3.62 21.43 -23.95
N SER A 712 2.50 21.92 -23.42
CA SER A 712 1.15 21.56 -23.87
C SER A 712 0.30 22.82 -23.94
N PRO A 713 -0.31 23.15 -25.10
CA PRO A 713 -1.11 24.34 -25.21
C PRO A 713 -2.41 24.20 -24.42
N SER A 714 -2.91 25.33 -23.92
CA SER A 714 -4.26 25.42 -23.36
C SER A 714 -5.31 24.83 -24.33
N ARG A 715 -6.19 23.97 -23.82
CA ARG A 715 -7.25 23.27 -24.58
C ARG A 715 -8.62 23.81 -24.23
N LYS A 716 -9.61 23.48 -25.04
CA LYS A 716 -11.00 23.86 -24.76
C LYS A 716 -11.55 22.92 -23.68
N GLY A 717 -12.13 23.48 -22.64
CA GLY A 717 -12.75 22.70 -21.57
C GLY A 717 -13.82 21.72 -22.05
N VAL A 718 -13.88 20.59 -21.35
CA VAL A 718 -14.86 19.53 -21.55
C VAL A 718 -15.84 19.55 -20.38
N THR A 719 -17.14 19.73 -20.67
CA THR A 719 -18.19 19.86 -19.63
C THR A 719 -19.04 18.61 -19.47
N THR A 720 -18.73 17.53 -20.17
CA THR A 720 -19.57 16.33 -20.21
C THR A 720 -18.71 15.07 -20.25
N PHE A 721 -18.83 14.29 -19.18
CA PHE A 721 -18.40 12.91 -19.08
C PHE A 721 -19.47 11.98 -19.65
N SER A 722 -19.06 10.93 -20.33
CA SER A 722 -19.92 9.86 -20.87
C SER A 722 -19.10 8.59 -20.93
N ASP A 723 -19.49 7.56 -20.19
CA ASP A 723 -18.76 6.27 -20.11
C ASP A 723 -18.67 5.51 -21.45
N GLU A 724 -19.49 5.87 -22.45
CA GLU A 724 -19.37 5.38 -23.84
C GLU A 724 -18.12 5.91 -24.58
N LYS A 725 -17.45 6.94 -24.04
CA LYS A 725 -16.19 7.44 -24.60
C LYS A 725 -15.03 6.57 -24.14
N ASP A 726 -13.99 6.56 -24.96
CA ASP A 726 -12.73 5.93 -24.63
C ASP A 726 -11.92 6.80 -23.67
N TYR A 727 -11.69 6.27 -22.46
CA TYR A 727 -10.86 6.85 -21.41
C TYR A 727 -9.61 5.99 -21.13
N SER A 728 -9.36 4.94 -21.92
CA SER A 728 -8.25 4.02 -21.70
C SER A 728 -6.90 4.60 -22.12
N MET A 729 -6.85 5.88 -22.52
CA MET A 729 -5.68 6.59 -23.01
C MET A 729 -4.82 5.75 -23.98
N PRO A 730 -5.32 5.39 -25.17
CA PRO A 730 -4.61 4.48 -26.08
C PRO A 730 -3.16 4.89 -26.35
N GLY A 731 -2.22 3.98 -26.09
CA GLY A 731 -0.77 4.17 -26.14
C GLY A 731 -0.11 4.57 -24.81
N LEU A 732 -0.89 4.69 -23.73
CA LEU A 732 -0.44 4.86 -22.35
C LEU A 732 -1.48 4.23 -21.40
N GLU A 733 -1.80 2.96 -21.65
CA GLU A 733 -2.93 2.26 -21.02
C GLU A 733 -2.79 2.11 -19.49
N ASP A 734 -1.56 2.12 -18.96
CA ASP A 734 -1.28 2.10 -17.52
C ASP A 734 -1.64 3.40 -16.79
N VAL A 735 -1.88 4.49 -17.53
CA VAL A 735 -2.44 5.75 -17.02
C VAL A 735 -3.93 5.89 -17.36
N GLY A 736 -4.38 5.27 -18.44
CA GLY A 736 -5.78 5.28 -18.84
C GLY A 736 -6.68 4.54 -17.86
N MET A 737 -8.00 4.72 -18.01
CA MET A 737 -9.02 4.00 -17.25
C MET A 737 -9.97 3.25 -18.18
N VAL A 738 -10.10 1.93 -17.99
CA VAL A 738 -11.07 1.10 -18.70
C VAL A 738 -12.37 1.10 -17.91
N LEU A 739 -13.34 1.88 -18.38
CA LEU A 739 -14.61 2.08 -17.69
C LEU A 739 -15.71 1.13 -18.21
N PRO A 740 -16.64 0.69 -17.34
CA PRO A 740 -17.84 0.00 -17.78
C PRO A 740 -18.68 0.90 -18.69
N GLN A 741 -19.01 0.43 -19.88
CA GLN A 741 -19.84 1.15 -20.84
C GLN A 741 -21.32 0.86 -20.59
N VAL A 742 -21.95 1.64 -19.70
CA VAL A 742 -23.37 1.47 -19.36
C VAL A 742 -24.23 2.68 -19.75
N GLY A 743 -23.70 3.62 -20.51
CA GLY A 743 -24.43 4.79 -21.00
C GLY A 743 -24.63 5.88 -19.95
N LEU A 744 -23.84 5.90 -18.86
CA LEU A 744 -23.86 6.96 -17.86
C LEU A 744 -23.29 8.25 -18.45
N THR A 745 -24.03 9.36 -18.28
CA THR A 745 -23.58 10.70 -18.66
C THR A 745 -23.72 11.67 -17.49
N ILE A 746 -22.67 12.47 -17.26
CA ILE A 746 -22.62 13.54 -16.25
C ILE A 746 -22.21 14.84 -16.95
N LYS A 747 -23.01 15.90 -16.77
CA LYS A 747 -22.81 17.19 -17.45
C LYS A 747 -22.89 18.38 -16.52
N ILE A 748 -21.89 19.25 -16.58
CA ILE A 748 -21.94 20.58 -15.96
C ILE A 748 -22.96 21.45 -16.70
N LYS A 749 -23.88 22.04 -15.95
CA LYS A 749 -24.91 22.98 -16.45
C LYS A 749 -24.53 24.42 -16.18
N ASP A 750 -23.99 24.65 -15.00
CA ASP A 750 -23.59 25.96 -14.51
C ASP A 750 -22.50 25.76 -13.44
N VAL A 751 -21.56 26.68 -13.34
CA VAL A 751 -20.47 26.65 -12.35
C VAL A 751 -20.04 28.08 -12.04
N GLU A 752 -19.78 28.37 -10.78
CA GLU A 752 -19.28 29.67 -10.33
C GLU A 752 -17.83 29.87 -10.80
N GLU A 753 -17.42 31.13 -10.98
CA GLU A 753 -16.12 31.47 -11.58
C GLU A 753 -14.93 30.93 -10.76
N ASP A 754 -15.08 30.84 -9.45
CA ASP A 754 -14.10 30.33 -8.50
C ASP A 754 -14.24 28.82 -8.22
N PHE A 755 -15.18 28.13 -8.88
CA PHE A 755 -15.50 26.72 -8.65
C PHE A 755 -15.91 26.37 -7.21
N SER A 756 -16.38 27.35 -6.42
CA SER A 756 -16.95 27.07 -5.10
C SER A 756 -18.25 26.27 -5.17
N LYS A 757 -18.95 26.33 -6.32
CA LYS A 757 -20.22 25.65 -6.56
C LYS A 757 -20.46 25.34 -8.04
N ALA A 758 -21.05 24.18 -8.31
CA ALA A 758 -21.50 23.75 -9.63
C ALA A 758 -22.88 23.09 -9.59
N THR A 759 -23.63 23.20 -10.67
CA THR A 759 -24.84 22.39 -10.92
C THR A 759 -24.58 21.42 -12.04
N ILE A 760 -24.83 20.13 -11.80
CA ILE A 760 -24.66 19.05 -12.77
C ILE A 760 -25.99 18.38 -13.11
N GLU A 761 -26.07 17.78 -14.29
CA GLU A 761 -27.12 16.85 -14.70
C GLU A 761 -26.54 15.46 -14.90
N VAL A 762 -27.20 14.43 -14.37
CA VAL A 762 -26.81 13.02 -14.46
C VAL A 762 -27.96 12.20 -15.03
N TRP A 763 -27.67 11.31 -15.98
CA TRP A 763 -28.64 10.38 -16.57
C TRP A 763 -27.95 9.16 -17.19
N LYS A 764 -28.74 8.14 -17.53
CA LYS A 764 -28.34 7.07 -18.44
C LYS A 764 -29.17 7.11 -19.72
N ASP A 765 -28.56 6.73 -20.84
CA ASP A 765 -29.20 6.70 -22.16
C ASP A 765 -30.00 5.41 -22.44
#